data_AF-A0ABC8Y388-F1
#
_entry.id   AF-A0ABC8Y388-F1
#
_cell.length_a   1.000
_cell.length_b   1.000
_cell.length_c   1.000
_cell.angle_alpha   90.00
_cell.angle_beta   90.00
_cell.angle_gamma   90.00
#
_symmetry.space_group_name_H-M   'P 1'
#
loop_
_entity.id
_entity.type
_entity.pdbx_description
1 polymer ?
#
loop_
_entity_poly.entity_id
_entity_poly.type
_entity_poly.pdbx_seq_one_letter_code
_entity_poly.pdbx_strand_id
1 'polypeptide(L)'
;MSTRGGGGGRRGGRGDQGGGRGGGAGAGAGRGRGRGGAADLSGNPTDAAARGGGGGRGDRDRGGAPPPGAVQRGGHFQTPMQGRGAGRGGYPAVAQGRGQHVTAPAPIQPTPAEVEALRRQVERKAVVSQAPAQGPPSSLAPAPAARPQMQAKAPGQAPAAAARPQMQAKAPGHAAVPPAPAGSSSSFPARAPAPGQVVVPAPAGSTSAMPTRTPVPAPGQAPAAAPRQEMQGKAPGQTTQMALAAPAGRLPPASSKAVVLPARPGYGTAGRRCRVRANHFLVQVADTEIYHYDVAITPESVSRARNRWIMNELVNLYKEHLGRRLPVYDGRKGLFTAAPLPFKSKEFVLMLTNPERASQGEKEYKVTIKDAAKIDMYSLQQFLAGRQREMPQEIIQALDIALRECPTSRYTSISRSFFSSQEFGPGGQLGNGVECWRGYYQSLRPTQMGLSLNIDISATAFYKAQPIIDFIVEYLNIRNTSKRLSDQERIKLKKALKGVRVETTHRRDMSMRYKITGLTSAPLNDLTFDQNGTRASVVQYFQRQYNYPLKYTHWPCLQAGNPTRPTYLPMEVCNIVKGQRYSSKLNENQVRNILRLACERPADREERTLGVLKKNNYTADDYTKEFGIKVNHQLALVDARVLPAPKLKYHDSGKEKDCNPSVGQWNMINKKMVNGGSIKYWACLTFASRIHPNEIERFCEDLVMMCNSIGMQINTQPCVQINKAHQDNVEAAIRGIHGHSAQVLAQQGRTGQHLELLIIILPDMTGSYGMIKRLCETELGVITQCCAPKNVMKGGKQFLENLALKINAKVGGRNTVLEDALNRRIPLLTDVPTIVFGADVTHPSPGEATAPSIAAVVASMDWPQVTKYKCLVSSQGHRVEIINDLFKEVRDPVKGIVRGGMIRELLISFKKSTGHKPHRIIFYRDGVSEGQFSQVLLYEVDAIRKACASLEEGYLPKITFVVVQKRHHTRLFPENHRSRDQTDRSGNILPGTVVDTTICHPSEFDFYLCSHSGIQGTSRPAHYHVLFDENGFSADALQTLTYNLCYTYARCTRSVSIVPPAYYAHLAAFRARYYIEDDISDQGSSTGTSRTYDQSVPVKQLPCIKENVQQYMFYC
;
A
#
# COMPACT_ATOMS: atom_id res chain seq x y z
N MET A 1 1.49 32.20 61.25
CA MET A 1 0.42 32.62 60.33
C MET A 1 0.16 31.44 59.41
N SER A 2 -0.57 30.39 59.83
CA SER A 2 -1.91 30.32 60.47
C SER A 2 -3.02 30.50 59.43
N THR A 3 -4.08 29.70 59.35
CA THR A 3 -4.57 28.51 60.12
C THR A 3 -5.54 27.77 59.18
N ARG A 4 -5.61 26.44 59.01
CA ARG A 4 -5.63 25.25 59.92
C ARG A 4 -6.93 25.12 60.74
N GLY A 5 -7.76 24.13 60.37
CA GLY A 5 -8.95 23.67 61.11
C GLY A 5 -10.01 23.05 60.16
N GLY A 6 -10.71 21.94 60.49
CA GLY A 6 -10.47 20.98 61.57
C GLY A 6 -11.73 20.23 62.03
N GLY A 7 -11.77 18.90 61.82
CA GLY A 7 -12.82 18.00 62.36
C GLY A 7 -14.19 18.03 61.66
N GLY A 8 -15.11 17.10 61.93
CA GLY A 8 -14.91 15.87 62.71
C GLY A 8 -16.21 15.10 63.08
N GLY A 9 -16.26 13.79 62.76
CA GLY A 9 -17.25 12.82 63.26
C GLY A 9 -18.67 12.89 62.67
N ARG A 10 -19.63 12.04 63.06
CA ARG A 10 -19.67 10.57 63.33
C ARG A 10 -21.08 10.19 63.82
N ARG A 11 -21.58 8.98 63.47
CA ARG A 11 -22.88 8.35 63.90
C ARG A 11 -24.16 9.00 63.30
N GLY A 12 -25.28 8.29 63.15
CA GLY A 12 -25.53 6.84 63.29
C GLY A 12 -27.03 6.45 63.35
N GLY A 13 -27.35 5.16 63.10
CA GLY A 13 -28.72 4.59 62.98
C GLY A 13 -29.04 4.17 61.53
N ARG A 14 -29.50 2.96 61.16
CA ARG A 14 -30.58 2.07 61.67
C ARG A 14 -31.91 2.85 61.76
N GLY A 15 -33.01 2.49 61.10
CA GLY A 15 -33.61 1.21 60.63
C GLY A 15 -35.14 1.36 60.85
N ASP A 16 -36.08 0.48 60.47
CA ASP A 16 -36.13 -0.72 59.63
C ASP A 16 -37.63 -1.01 59.30
N GLN A 17 -37.93 -1.84 58.29
CA GLN A 17 -39.25 -2.49 58.00
C GLN A 17 -40.55 -1.67 57.79
N GLY A 18 -41.54 -2.32 57.12
CA GLY A 18 -42.99 -2.08 57.31
C GLY A 18 -43.79 -1.50 56.13
N GLY A 19 -44.50 -2.34 55.36
CA GLY A 19 -45.29 -1.91 54.19
C GLY A 19 -46.79 -1.65 54.45
N GLY A 20 -47.53 -1.19 53.42
CA GLY A 20 -48.99 -0.94 53.47
C GLY A 20 -49.64 -0.83 52.07
N ARG A 21 -50.89 -1.27 51.93
CA ARG A 21 -51.65 -1.45 50.66
C ARG A 21 -52.53 -0.24 50.29
N GLY A 22 -52.99 -0.16 49.03
CA GLY A 22 -54.44 0.03 48.77
C GLY A 22 -54.91 0.89 47.57
N GLY A 23 -55.61 0.26 46.60
CA GLY A 23 -56.64 0.87 45.71
C GLY A 23 -56.16 1.68 44.48
N GLY A 24 -56.91 1.76 43.37
CA GLY A 24 -58.11 0.99 42.98
C GLY A 24 -58.88 1.55 41.75
N ALA A 25 -59.41 0.67 40.88
CA ALA A 25 -60.36 0.89 39.75
C ALA A 25 -59.90 1.76 38.54
N GLY A 26 -60.42 1.56 37.31
CA GLY A 26 -61.28 0.47 36.81
C GLY A 26 -61.79 0.63 35.35
N ALA A 27 -62.36 -0.45 34.79
CA ALA A 27 -63.12 -0.58 33.51
C ALA A 27 -62.42 -0.30 32.15
N GLY A 28 -62.74 -0.99 31.04
CA GLY A 28 -63.59 -2.18 30.90
C GLY A 28 -63.89 -2.63 29.44
N ALA A 29 -64.21 -3.93 29.26
CA ALA A 29 -64.77 -4.62 28.08
C ALA A 29 -63.94 -4.69 26.75
N GLY A 30 -64.00 -5.78 25.96
CA GLY A 30 -64.53 -7.13 26.25
C GLY A 30 -64.81 -8.04 25.03
N ARG A 31 -64.77 -9.37 25.25
CA ARG A 31 -65.19 -10.50 24.36
C ARG A 31 -64.32 -10.77 23.10
N GLY A 32 -64.10 -12.02 22.64
CA GLY A 32 -64.29 -13.34 23.29
C GLY A 32 -64.56 -14.54 22.34
N ARG A 33 -63.98 -15.72 22.66
CA ARG A 33 -64.20 -17.09 22.09
C ARG A 33 -63.65 -17.34 20.66
N GLY A 34 -63.23 -18.57 20.28
CA GLY A 34 -62.91 -19.77 21.08
C GLY A 34 -62.98 -21.13 20.33
N ARG A 35 -62.35 -22.18 20.89
CA ARG A 35 -62.30 -23.62 20.47
C ARG A 35 -61.47 -23.93 19.20
N GLY A 36 -60.83 -25.09 19.05
CA GLY A 36 -60.58 -26.28 19.93
C GLY A 36 -59.76 -27.35 19.14
N GLY A 37 -59.25 -28.47 19.68
CA GLY A 37 -59.21 -29.05 21.05
C GLY A 37 -58.63 -30.49 21.00
N ALA A 38 -58.55 -31.20 22.16
CA ALA A 38 -58.17 -32.64 22.32
C ALA A 38 -56.70 -33.02 21.93
N ALA A 39 -56.07 -34.16 22.31
CA ALA A 39 -56.23 -35.17 23.39
C ALA A 39 -55.04 -36.19 23.30
N ASP A 40 -54.69 -37.06 24.26
CA ASP A 40 -54.64 -36.99 25.75
C ASP A 40 -53.88 -38.25 26.32
N LEU A 41 -53.85 -38.44 27.65
CA LEU A 41 -53.59 -39.68 28.43
C LEU A 41 -52.18 -40.35 28.52
N SER A 42 -51.72 -40.40 29.78
CA SER A 42 -51.10 -41.56 30.48
C SER A 42 -49.63 -41.97 30.22
N GLY A 43 -48.96 -42.49 31.27
CA GLY A 43 -47.68 -43.21 31.17
C GLY A 43 -46.61 -42.86 32.21
N ASN A 44 -46.67 -43.48 33.40
CA ASN A 44 -45.53 -43.68 34.30
C ASN A 44 -45.66 -45.14 34.80
N PRO A 45 -44.57 -45.94 34.95
CA PRO A 45 -43.81 -45.86 36.20
C PRO A 45 -42.33 -46.34 36.14
N THR A 46 -41.69 -46.40 37.31
CA THR A 46 -40.51 -47.22 37.70
C THR A 46 -39.14 -46.95 37.03
N ASP A 47 -38.02 -47.47 37.56
CA ASP A 47 -37.44 -47.50 38.93
C ASP A 47 -36.05 -48.19 38.83
N ALA A 48 -35.35 -48.34 39.96
CA ALA A 48 -34.12 -49.12 40.16
C ALA A 48 -32.84 -48.56 39.46
N ALA A 49 -31.63 -48.54 40.04
CA ALA A 49 -30.92 -49.43 40.98
C ALA A 49 -30.39 -50.72 40.29
N ALA A 50 -29.20 -51.26 40.58
CA ALA A 50 -28.12 -50.81 41.46
C ALA A 50 -26.75 -51.48 41.11
N ARG A 51 -25.69 -51.09 41.85
CA ARG A 51 -24.56 -51.92 42.34
C ARG A 51 -23.96 -53.04 41.46
N GLY A 52 -22.63 -52.97 41.26
CA GLY A 52 -21.75 -54.14 41.09
C GLY A 52 -20.69 -53.96 39.98
N GLY A 53 -19.43 -54.38 40.13
CA GLY A 53 -18.75 -54.93 41.32
C GLY A 53 -17.51 -55.76 40.94
N GLY A 54 -16.37 -55.56 41.62
CA GLY A 54 -15.08 -56.21 41.29
C GLY A 54 -14.36 -55.57 40.09
N GLY A 55 -13.03 -55.66 39.92
CA GLY A 55 -11.99 -56.39 40.68
C GLY A 55 -11.55 -57.70 40.00
N GLY A 56 -10.28 -58.12 40.01
CA GLY A 56 -9.06 -57.51 40.56
C GLY A 56 -8.28 -56.64 39.57
N ARG A 57 -7.00 -56.27 39.77
CA ARG A 57 -5.88 -56.80 40.61
C ARG A 57 -5.46 -58.25 40.25
N GLY A 58 -4.18 -58.63 40.29
CA GLY A 58 -2.92 -57.87 40.42
C GLY A 58 -2.06 -58.04 39.15
N ASP A 59 -0.74 -57.89 39.15
CA ASP A 59 0.22 -57.25 40.07
C ASP A 59 1.43 -56.83 39.21
N ARG A 60 2.17 -55.74 39.48
CA ARG A 60 3.35 -55.68 40.38
C ARG A 60 4.25 -56.92 40.21
N ASP A 61 5.54 -56.75 39.90
CA ASP A 61 6.44 -56.01 40.79
C ASP A 61 7.65 -55.34 40.08
N ARG A 62 8.55 -54.79 40.92
CA ARG A 62 9.94 -54.35 40.71
C ARG A 62 10.67 -54.94 39.48
N GLY A 63 11.58 -54.24 38.81
CA GLY A 63 12.27 -52.98 39.15
C GLY A 63 13.80 -53.18 39.21
N GLY A 64 14.58 -52.37 38.48
CA GLY A 64 16.04 -52.47 38.39
C GLY A 64 16.61 -51.68 37.22
N ALA A 65 17.88 -51.30 37.28
CA ALA A 65 18.60 -50.46 36.30
C ALA A 65 20.12 -50.80 36.33
N PRO A 66 21.05 -50.14 35.59
CA PRO A 66 20.89 -49.44 34.31
C PRO A 66 21.70 -50.07 33.11
N PRO A 67 22.86 -49.56 32.61
CA PRO A 67 23.09 -49.25 31.18
C PRO A 67 24.29 -50.06 30.58
N PRO A 68 25.15 -49.60 29.61
CA PRO A 68 25.08 -48.58 28.54
C PRO A 68 25.58 -49.02 27.12
N GLY A 69 25.24 -48.24 26.07
CA GLY A 69 26.20 -47.66 25.08
C GLY A 69 26.95 -48.48 23.99
N ALA A 70 26.63 -48.18 22.71
CA ALA A 70 27.47 -48.27 21.48
C ALA A 70 27.87 -49.69 20.97
N VAL A 71 28.37 -49.95 19.74
CA VAL A 71 28.93 -49.14 18.61
C VAL A 71 28.35 -49.62 17.24
N GLN A 72 28.61 -48.89 16.14
CA GLN A 72 28.20 -49.16 14.75
C GLN A 72 28.81 -50.42 14.08
N ARG A 73 28.02 -51.13 13.26
CA ARG A 73 28.21 -51.38 11.79
C ARG A 73 27.00 -52.17 11.24
N GLY A 74 26.73 -52.11 9.93
CA GLY A 74 25.44 -52.58 9.34
C GLY A 74 25.54 -53.74 8.33
N GLY A 75 24.40 -54.20 7.81
CA GLY A 75 24.33 -55.05 6.60
C GLY A 75 23.22 -56.12 6.54
N HIS A 76 22.12 -55.81 5.82
CA HIS A 76 21.22 -56.75 5.09
C HIS A 76 20.35 -57.83 5.80
N PHE A 77 19.42 -58.38 4.98
CA PHE A 77 18.54 -59.56 5.15
C PHE A 77 17.32 -59.44 6.11
N GLN A 78 16.15 -60.10 5.90
CA GLN A 78 15.73 -61.03 4.82
C GLN A 78 14.21 -60.98 4.47
N THR A 79 13.81 -61.72 3.42
CA THR A 79 12.45 -61.98 2.87
C THR A 79 11.73 -63.17 3.54
N PRO A 80 10.41 -63.45 3.33
CA PRO A 80 9.90 -64.25 2.18
C PRO A 80 8.49 -63.78 1.66
N MET A 81 7.74 -64.38 0.72
CA MET A 81 7.69 -65.69 0.01
C MET A 81 7.45 -65.50 -1.52
N GLN A 82 8.13 -66.24 -2.42
CA GLN A 82 7.74 -67.49 -3.16
C GLN A 82 6.53 -67.38 -4.14
N GLY A 83 6.58 -67.94 -5.38
CA GLY A 83 7.69 -68.58 -6.10
C GLY A 83 7.30 -69.29 -7.42
N ARG A 84 8.32 -69.75 -8.20
CA ARG A 84 8.26 -70.44 -9.54
C ARG A 84 7.77 -69.56 -10.71
N GLY A 85 8.22 -69.74 -11.97
CA GLY A 85 9.23 -70.62 -12.59
C GLY A 85 9.61 -70.09 -14.00
N ALA A 86 10.51 -70.74 -14.76
CA ALA A 86 11.06 -70.17 -16.01
C ALA A 86 11.42 -71.18 -17.11
N GLY A 87 11.38 -70.74 -18.38
CA GLY A 87 12.25 -71.25 -19.47
C GLY A 87 11.58 -71.75 -20.77
N ARG A 88 12.16 -71.34 -21.93
CA ARG A 88 11.90 -71.79 -23.33
C ARG A 88 10.50 -71.44 -23.89
N GLY A 89 10.28 -71.26 -25.21
CA GLY A 89 11.22 -71.11 -26.34
C GLY A 89 10.61 -71.58 -27.68
N GLY A 90 10.59 -70.73 -28.73
CA GLY A 90 10.10 -71.12 -30.07
C GLY A 90 9.99 -69.99 -31.11
N TYR A 91 10.54 -70.22 -32.31
CA TYR A 91 10.29 -69.56 -33.60
C TYR A 91 9.38 -70.49 -34.46
N PRO A 92 8.97 -70.24 -35.74
CA PRO A 92 9.29 -69.12 -36.66
C PRO A 92 8.09 -68.53 -37.50
N ALA A 93 8.35 -67.37 -38.16
CA ALA A 93 7.93 -66.98 -39.53
C ALA A 93 6.41 -67.00 -39.92
N VAL A 94 5.91 -66.62 -41.13
CA VAL A 94 6.49 -66.37 -42.47
C VAL A 94 5.74 -65.22 -43.21
N ALA A 95 6.48 -64.39 -43.98
CA ALA A 95 6.05 -63.54 -45.13
C ALA A 95 4.96 -62.44 -44.94
N GLN A 96 4.76 -61.52 -45.90
CA GLN A 96 5.67 -60.53 -46.52
C GLN A 96 4.82 -59.55 -47.37
N GLY A 97 5.02 -58.23 -47.26
CA GLY A 97 4.25 -57.26 -48.07
C GLY A 97 4.76 -55.82 -47.94
N ARG A 98 5.18 -55.21 -49.06
CA ARG A 98 5.84 -53.89 -49.13
C ARG A 98 4.87 -52.72 -48.86
N GLY A 99 5.33 -51.68 -48.16
CA GLY A 99 4.64 -50.39 -48.06
C GLY A 99 5.55 -49.30 -47.46
N GLN A 100 5.74 -48.18 -48.16
CA GLN A 100 6.68 -47.11 -47.80
C GLN A 100 6.29 -46.36 -46.53
N HIS A 101 7.27 -45.85 -45.78
CA HIS A 101 7.06 -44.75 -44.84
C HIS A 101 8.25 -43.77 -44.84
N VAL A 102 7.95 -42.47 -44.91
CA VAL A 102 8.93 -41.37 -44.95
C VAL A 102 9.04 -40.74 -43.56
N THR A 103 10.28 -40.49 -43.11
CA THR A 103 10.57 -39.73 -41.88
C THR A 103 11.18 -38.37 -42.23
N ALA A 104 10.74 -37.32 -41.53
CA ALA A 104 11.25 -35.97 -41.73
C ALA A 104 12.53 -35.73 -40.89
N PRO A 105 13.51 -34.94 -41.37
CA PRO A 105 14.82 -34.80 -40.73
C PRO A 105 14.81 -33.89 -39.48
N ALA A 106 15.73 -34.17 -38.56
CA ALA A 106 16.05 -33.29 -37.44
C ALA A 106 17.00 -32.15 -37.87
N PRO A 107 16.98 -30.98 -37.22
CA PRO A 107 17.87 -29.88 -37.55
C PRO A 107 19.33 -30.19 -37.16
N ILE A 108 20.23 -30.10 -38.14
CA ILE A 108 21.67 -30.26 -37.97
C ILE A 108 22.24 -29.00 -37.29
N GLN A 109 23.13 -29.18 -36.30
CA GLN A 109 23.91 -28.07 -35.72
C GLN A 109 25.18 -27.86 -36.55
N PRO A 110 25.59 -26.60 -36.82
CA PRO A 110 26.81 -26.32 -37.58
C PRO A 110 28.05 -26.82 -36.83
N THR A 111 29.01 -27.35 -37.57
CA THR A 111 30.27 -27.86 -37.03
C THR A 111 31.18 -26.71 -36.56
N PRO A 112 32.14 -26.96 -35.64
CA PRO A 112 33.11 -25.95 -35.21
C PRO A 112 33.91 -25.32 -36.36
N ALA A 113 34.14 -26.07 -37.45
CA ALA A 113 34.84 -25.58 -38.63
C ALA A 113 34.03 -24.51 -39.40
N GLU A 114 32.71 -24.67 -39.50
CA GLU A 114 31.82 -23.69 -40.16
C GLU A 114 31.69 -22.39 -39.34
N VAL A 115 31.68 -22.51 -38.00
CA VAL A 115 31.67 -21.36 -37.09
C VAL A 115 32.98 -20.56 -37.18
N GLU A 116 34.13 -21.25 -37.28
CA GLU A 116 35.44 -20.61 -37.43
C GLU A 116 35.66 -20.04 -38.85
N ALA A 117 35.08 -20.65 -39.89
CA ALA A 117 35.03 -20.08 -41.23
C ALA A 117 34.25 -18.75 -41.25
N LEU A 118 33.10 -18.69 -40.58
CA LEU A 118 32.32 -17.44 -40.43
C LEU A 118 33.12 -16.34 -39.71
N ARG A 119 33.88 -16.67 -38.66
CA ARG A 119 34.76 -15.71 -37.97
C ARG A 119 35.79 -15.11 -38.92
N ARG A 120 36.52 -15.95 -39.65
CA ARG A 120 37.55 -15.49 -40.61
C ARG A 120 36.96 -14.67 -41.77
N GLN A 121 35.68 -14.84 -42.07
CA GLN A 121 34.96 -14.03 -43.06
C GLN A 121 34.56 -12.64 -42.54
N VAL A 122 34.39 -12.48 -41.22
CA VAL A 122 34.13 -11.18 -40.56
C VAL A 122 35.44 -10.41 -40.33
N GLU A 123 36.50 -11.07 -39.88
CA GLU A 123 37.79 -10.41 -39.58
C GLU A 123 38.51 -9.86 -40.82
N ARG A 124 38.22 -10.40 -42.02
CA ARG A 124 38.74 -9.89 -43.31
C ARG A 124 38.12 -8.56 -43.79
N LYS A 125 37.26 -7.90 -43.02
CA LYS A 125 36.60 -6.63 -43.41
C LYS A 125 37.05 -5.38 -42.65
N ALA A 126 38.23 -5.42 -42.01
CA ALA A 126 38.82 -4.26 -41.35
C ALA A 126 40.26 -3.96 -41.82
N VAL A 127 40.56 -2.65 -41.90
CA VAL A 127 41.88 -1.99 -42.04
C VAL A 127 42.43 -1.78 -43.48
N VAL A 128 43.00 -0.58 -43.68
CA VAL A 128 43.72 0.00 -44.85
C VAL A 128 42.93 0.48 -46.08
N SER A 129 42.75 1.80 -46.17
CA SER A 129 43.33 2.65 -47.25
C SER A 129 43.27 4.14 -46.85
N GLN A 130 44.09 5.00 -47.46
CA GLN A 130 44.23 6.43 -47.14
C GLN A 130 44.31 7.29 -48.41
N ALA A 131 43.84 8.54 -48.30
CA ALA A 131 44.25 9.72 -49.09
C ALA A 131 43.90 9.74 -50.61
N PRO A 132 44.02 10.89 -51.31
CA PRO A 132 43.58 12.25 -50.91
C PRO A 132 42.83 13.03 -52.02
N ALA A 133 41.98 14.01 -51.67
CA ALA A 133 41.53 15.04 -52.62
C ALA A 133 41.16 16.40 -51.97
N GLN A 134 41.63 17.45 -52.65
CA GLN A 134 41.56 18.91 -52.50
C GLN A 134 40.26 19.59 -51.97
N GLY A 135 40.41 20.79 -51.38
CA GLY A 135 39.35 21.79 -51.12
C GLY A 135 39.27 22.88 -52.22
N PRO A 136 38.49 23.97 -52.05
CA PRO A 136 39.01 25.20 -51.39
C PRO A 136 37.90 26.00 -50.60
N PRO A 137 37.99 27.33 -50.32
CA PRO A 137 38.73 27.87 -49.16
C PRO A 137 37.98 28.97 -48.32
N SER A 138 38.71 29.55 -47.34
CA SER A 138 38.40 30.75 -46.52
C SER A 138 37.32 30.59 -45.42
N SER A 139 37.46 31.09 -44.18
CA SER A 139 38.55 31.78 -43.44
C SER A 139 38.31 31.61 -41.90
N LEU A 140 39.06 32.11 -40.90
CA LEU A 140 40.25 32.99 -40.81
C LEU A 140 41.11 32.57 -39.57
N ALA A 141 41.66 33.53 -38.80
CA ALA A 141 42.61 33.39 -37.66
C ALA A 141 42.57 34.68 -36.78
N PRO A 142 43.34 34.87 -35.67
CA PRO A 142 44.40 34.02 -35.09
C PRO A 142 44.34 33.81 -33.54
N ALA A 143 45.39 33.18 -32.98
CA ALA A 143 45.68 33.01 -31.54
C ALA A 143 46.82 33.98 -31.06
N PRO A 144 47.57 33.83 -29.92
CA PRO A 144 48.39 32.64 -29.58
C PRO A 144 48.65 32.32 -28.06
N ALA A 145 49.56 31.35 -27.81
CA ALA A 145 50.46 31.20 -26.63
C ALA A 145 49.89 30.63 -25.30
N ALA A 146 50.60 29.81 -24.49
CA ALA A 146 51.91 29.13 -24.64
C ALA A 146 52.00 27.80 -23.83
N ARG A 147 53.11 27.06 -23.98
CA ARG A 147 53.61 25.97 -23.10
C ARG A 147 55.05 26.26 -22.68
N PRO A 148 55.58 25.57 -21.64
CA PRO A 148 56.74 24.70 -21.91
C PRO A 148 56.63 23.28 -21.29
N GLN A 149 57.70 22.47 -21.45
CA GLN A 149 57.83 21.07 -21.00
C GLN A 149 59.21 20.83 -20.36
N MET A 150 59.35 19.76 -19.57
CA MET A 150 60.48 18.79 -19.49
C MET A 150 60.07 17.66 -18.50
N GLN A 151 60.20 16.35 -18.76
CA GLN A 151 61.39 15.48 -18.98
C GLN A 151 62.29 15.34 -17.74
N ALA A 152 62.75 14.16 -17.30
CA ALA A 152 62.62 12.75 -17.78
C ALA A 152 62.24 11.81 -16.58
N LYS A 153 62.55 10.50 -16.42
CA LYS A 153 63.34 9.46 -17.14
C LYS A 153 62.81 8.03 -16.76
N ALA A 154 63.47 6.96 -17.21
CA ALA A 154 63.17 5.52 -16.96
C ALA A 154 64.47 4.69 -17.07
N PRO A 155 64.53 3.32 -17.04
CA PRO A 155 63.49 2.28 -16.82
C PRO A 155 63.91 1.16 -15.80
N GLY A 156 63.12 0.06 -15.64
CA GLY A 156 63.49 -1.04 -14.71
C GLY A 156 62.64 -2.32 -14.60
N GLN A 157 62.26 -2.98 -15.71
CA GLN A 157 61.81 -4.40 -15.81
C GLN A 157 60.61 -4.90 -14.93
N ALA A 158 60.25 -6.19 -15.09
CA ALA A 158 58.99 -6.87 -14.69
C ALA A 158 59.28 -8.39 -14.43
N PRO A 159 58.33 -9.35 -14.24
CA PRO A 159 56.86 -9.28 -14.26
C PRO A 159 56.14 -10.16 -13.17
N ALA A 160 54.89 -10.58 -13.48
CA ALA A 160 54.14 -11.75 -12.97
C ALA A 160 53.19 -11.57 -11.76
N ALA A 161 52.27 -12.54 -11.60
CA ALA A 161 51.06 -12.43 -10.79
C ALA A 161 50.72 -13.72 -10.01
N ALA A 162 50.16 -13.56 -8.80
CA ALA A 162 49.41 -14.55 -8.00
C ALA A 162 48.68 -13.75 -6.88
N ALA A 163 47.38 -13.89 -6.57
CA ALA A 163 46.54 -15.06 -6.24
C ALA A 163 46.44 -15.34 -4.71
N ARG A 164 45.23 -15.73 -4.30
CA ARG A 164 44.77 -16.16 -2.95
C ARG A 164 45.41 -17.51 -2.54
N PRO A 165 45.45 -17.99 -1.25
CA PRO A 165 44.20 -18.19 -0.47
C PRO A 165 44.23 -18.33 1.10
N GLN A 166 43.00 -18.37 1.64
CA GLN A 166 42.44 -19.16 2.77
C GLN A 166 43.29 -19.77 3.91
N MET A 167 43.01 -19.30 5.14
CA MET A 167 42.24 -20.02 6.20
C MET A 167 42.65 -21.46 6.62
N GLN A 168 43.05 -21.66 7.89
CA GLN A 168 42.39 -22.55 8.89
C GLN A 168 43.01 -22.45 10.31
N ALA A 169 42.47 -23.20 11.30
CA ALA A 169 42.56 -22.93 12.74
C ALA A 169 43.41 -23.94 13.56
N LYS A 170 43.83 -23.55 14.77
CA LYS A 170 43.78 -24.39 16.01
C LYS A 170 44.16 -23.62 17.31
N ALA A 171 43.90 -24.26 18.45
CA ALA A 171 44.29 -23.98 19.84
C ALA A 171 44.68 -25.36 20.49
N PRO A 172 45.03 -25.55 21.80
CA PRO A 172 44.97 -24.65 22.98
C PRO A 172 46.16 -24.75 24.00
N GLY A 173 46.03 -24.11 25.19
CA GLY A 173 46.87 -24.23 26.40
C GLY A 173 46.74 -22.95 27.28
N HIS A 174 46.28 -22.96 28.54
CA HIS A 174 46.91 -23.37 29.83
C HIS A 174 48.13 -22.52 30.26
N ALA A 175 48.27 -22.00 31.50
CA ALA A 175 47.38 -21.97 32.70
C ALA A 175 47.85 -20.90 33.75
N ALA A 176 47.07 -20.71 34.84
CA ALA A 176 47.41 -20.02 36.12
C ALA A 176 47.76 -18.50 36.09
N VAL A 177 47.77 -17.71 37.18
CA VAL A 177 46.91 -17.41 38.38
C VAL A 177 47.74 -16.42 39.26
N PRO A 178 47.17 -15.38 39.96
CA PRO A 178 47.87 -14.09 40.22
C PRO A 178 48.59 -13.98 41.61
N PRO A 179 48.27 -13.17 42.68
CA PRO A 179 47.17 -12.19 42.98
C PRO A 179 47.53 -10.86 43.75
N ALA A 180 47.05 -9.69 43.26
CA ALA A 180 46.73 -8.47 44.07
C ALA A 180 47.91 -7.75 44.82
N PRO A 181 47.72 -6.73 45.72
CA PRO A 181 46.52 -5.98 46.16
C PRO A 181 46.66 -4.42 46.36
N ALA A 182 45.57 -3.78 46.87
CA ALA A 182 45.45 -2.46 47.55
C ALA A 182 45.78 -1.16 46.78
N GLY A 183 45.26 0.05 47.10
CA GLY A 183 44.23 0.53 48.06
C GLY A 183 43.52 1.78 47.47
N SER A 184 42.34 2.30 47.89
CA SER A 184 41.91 2.84 49.20
C SER A 184 42.86 3.90 49.79
N SER A 185 42.47 5.12 50.20
CA SER A 185 41.13 5.75 50.37
C SER A 185 41.22 7.29 50.59
N SER A 186 40.08 8.00 50.70
CA SER A 186 39.84 9.25 51.51
C SER A 186 40.66 10.54 51.23
N SER A 187 40.24 11.78 51.55
CA SER A 187 38.93 12.41 51.87
C SER A 187 39.04 13.96 51.81
N PHE A 188 37.92 14.69 51.97
CA PHE A 188 37.83 16.18 51.97
C PHE A 188 38.61 16.90 53.09
N PRO A 189 38.82 18.22 52.96
CA PRO A 189 38.14 19.15 53.88
C PRO A 189 37.48 20.37 53.18
N ALA A 190 36.86 21.27 53.95
CA ALA A 190 36.10 22.44 53.45
C ALA A 190 36.35 23.73 54.27
N ARG A 191 36.26 24.91 53.63
CA ARG A 191 36.07 26.24 54.31
C ARG A 191 35.61 27.34 53.33
N ALA A 192 35.12 28.46 53.88
CA ALA A 192 34.72 29.73 53.23
C ALA A 192 35.05 30.89 54.24
N PRO A 193 34.59 32.17 54.13
CA PRO A 193 33.80 32.87 53.09
C PRO A 193 34.18 34.36 52.78
N ALA A 194 33.52 34.97 51.77
CA ALA A 194 33.09 36.41 51.69
C ALA A 194 34.17 37.54 51.64
N PRO A 195 33.81 38.83 51.36
CA PRO A 195 32.51 39.43 50.99
C PRO A 195 32.47 40.19 49.63
N GLY A 196 31.29 40.68 49.21
CA GLY A 196 31.09 41.50 47.99
C GLY A 196 29.68 42.11 47.86
N GLN A 197 29.55 43.20 47.07
CA GLN A 197 28.36 44.07 46.88
C GLN A 197 28.50 44.84 45.52
N VAL A 198 27.59 45.68 44.99
CA VAL A 198 26.38 46.36 45.53
C VAL A 198 25.11 45.97 44.70
N VAL A 199 24.20 46.91 44.38
CA VAL A 199 22.78 46.73 44.00
C VAL A 199 22.28 47.93 43.13
N VAL A 200 21.55 47.66 42.02
CA VAL A 200 20.19 48.16 41.54
C VAL A 200 19.76 49.62 41.95
N PRO A 201 19.10 50.51 41.12
CA PRO A 201 17.74 50.26 40.57
C PRO A 201 17.11 51.07 39.37
N ALA A 202 15.99 50.51 38.84
CA ALA A 202 14.71 51.15 38.39
C ALA A 202 14.72 52.24 37.27
N PRO A 203 13.56 52.79 36.77
CA PRO A 203 12.11 52.51 36.99
C PRO A 203 11.44 51.84 35.74
N ALA A 204 10.15 51.45 35.64
CA ALA A 204 8.83 52.09 35.89
C ALA A 204 8.58 53.38 35.07
N GLY A 205 7.36 53.73 34.60
CA GLY A 205 6.04 53.10 34.73
C GLY A 205 5.01 53.70 33.74
N SER A 206 3.71 53.47 33.97
CA SER A 206 2.59 53.69 33.01
C SER A 206 2.06 55.13 32.84
N THR A 207 1.85 55.55 31.58
CA THR A 207 0.81 56.50 31.09
C THR A 207 0.48 56.13 29.63
N SER A 208 -0.73 56.07 29.05
CA SER A 208 -2.03 56.78 29.22
C SER A 208 -2.12 58.18 28.56
N ALA A 209 -3.29 58.44 27.94
CA ALA A 209 -3.77 59.69 27.33
C ALA A 209 -3.28 60.15 25.91
N MET A 210 -4.27 60.15 25.00
CA MET A 210 -4.54 61.03 23.82
C MET A 210 -4.28 62.54 24.07
N PRO A 211 -4.21 63.47 23.06
CA PRO A 211 -5.13 63.54 21.90
C PRO A 211 -4.67 64.22 20.57
N THR A 212 -5.60 64.26 19.58
CA THR A 212 -5.83 65.23 18.46
C THR A 212 -4.67 66.06 17.85
N ARG A 213 -4.57 66.29 16.52
CA ARG A 213 -5.57 66.96 15.64
C ARG A 213 -5.22 66.81 14.12
N THR A 214 -6.00 67.44 13.23
CA THR A 214 -5.87 67.50 11.73
C THR A 214 -5.11 68.78 11.26
N PRO A 215 -5.04 69.25 9.97
CA PRO A 215 -5.53 68.73 8.65
C PRO A 215 -4.56 68.96 7.40
N VAL A 216 -5.00 68.59 6.16
CA VAL A 216 -4.96 69.31 4.82
C VAL A 216 -3.62 69.98 4.33
N PRO A 217 -3.21 69.95 3.00
CA PRO A 217 -4.04 70.17 1.80
C PRO A 217 -3.71 69.36 0.49
N ALA A 218 -4.41 69.70 -0.60
CA ALA A 218 -4.10 69.43 -2.02
C ALA A 218 -3.71 70.75 -2.75
N PRO A 219 -3.31 70.77 -4.05
CA PRO A 219 -4.26 70.72 -5.19
C PRO A 219 -3.72 69.92 -6.42
N GLY A 220 -4.46 69.72 -7.53
CA GLY A 220 -5.87 69.99 -7.85
C GLY A 220 -6.19 69.78 -9.36
N GLN A 221 -7.49 69.90 -9.73
CA GLN A 221 -8.08 70.03 -11.09
C GLN A 221 -7.79 68.88 -12.12
N ALA A 222 -8.74 68.12 -12.70
CA ALA A 222 -10.11 68.36 -13.21
C ALA A 222 -10.16 69.24 -14.48
N PRO A 223 -11.16 69.14 -15.41
CA PRO A 223 -12.49 68.53 -15.21
C PRO A 223 -13.17 67.77 -16.40
N ALA A 224 -14.28 67.07 -16.05
CA ALA A 224 -15.55 66.90 -16.81
C ALA A 224 -15.56 66.15 -18.18
N ALA A 225 -16.71 65.65 -18.68
CA ALA A 225 -18.12 65.82 -18.27
C ALA A 225 -18.97 64.52 -18.31
N ALA A 226 -20.22 64.60 -17.82
CA ALA A 226 -21.26 63.55 -17.79
C ALA A 226 -22.36 63.86 -18.87
N PRO A 227 -23.68 63.48 -18.84
CA PRO A 227 -24.49 62.81 -17.78
C PRO A 227 -25.65 61.83 -18.19
N ARG A 228 -26.16 61.04 -17.20
CA ARG A 228 -27.60 60.59 -17.00
C ARG A 228 -28.29 59.72 -18.11
N GLN A 229 -29.47 59.07 -17.99
CA GLN A 229 -30.37 58.49 -16.95
C GLN A 229 -31.38 57.53 -17.69
N GLU A 230 -32.08 56.52 -17.15
CA GLU A 230 -32.07 55.84 -15.82
C GLU A 230 -32.30 54.30 -15.96
N MET A 231 -33.47 53.61 -16.01
CA MET A 231 -34.64 53.37 -15.10
C MET A 231 -35.16 51.91 -15.40
N GLN A 232 -35.99 51.14 -14.66
CA GLN A 232 -36.57 51.17 -13.29
C GLN A 232 -37.10 49.75 -12.88
N GLY A 233 -36.94 49.32 -11.61
CA GLY A 233 -37.86 48.38 -10.91
C GLY A 233 -37.74 46.85 -11.18
N LYS A 234 -38.19 45.95 -10.28
CA LYS A 234 -38.71 46.06 -8.89
C LYS A 234 -38.43 44.75 -8.09
N ALA A 235 -38.33 44.85 -6.75
CA ALA A 235 -38.34 43.72 -5.79
C ALA A 235 -39.68 43.68 -5.01
N PRO A 236 -39.97 42.68 -4.13
CA PRO A 236 -39.42 42.58 -2.74
C PRO A 236 -39.17 41.11 -2.30
N GLY A 237 -38.85 40.70 -1.05
CA GLY A 237 -38.51 41.33 0.25
C GLY A 237 -38.41 40.21 1.32
N GLN A 238 -37.36 40.07 2.14
CA GLN A 238 -36.92 40.84 3.34
C GLN A 238 -37.55 40.44 4.70
N THR A 239 -36.72 39.84 5.58
CA THR A 239 -36.66 40.04 7.05
C THR A 239 -35.36 39.35 7.55
N THR A 240 -34.25 39.99 7.94
CA THR A 240 -33.95 41.14 8.82
C THR A 240 -33.89 40.77 10.31
N GLN A 241 -32.68 40.64 10.88
CA GLN A 241 -32.21 41.52 11.97
C GLN A 241 -30.72 41.29 12.39
N MET A 242 -30.01 42.42 12.50
CA MET A 242 -28.91 42.78 13.42
C MET A 242 -27.74 41.80 13.71
N ALA A 243 -26.53 42.25 13.41
CA ALA A 243 -25.27 41.68 13.89
C ALA A 243 -24.59 42.63 14.90
N LEU A 244 -23.99 42.06 15.95
CA LEU A 244 -23.05 42.75 16.84
C LEU A 244 -21.61 42.49 16.38
N ALA A 245 -20.75 43.51 16.42
CA ALA A 245 -19.39 43.44 15.91
C ALA A 245 -18.42 42.77 16.92
N ALA A 246 -17.47 41.99 16.39
CA ALA A 246 -16.33 41.44 17.13
C ALA A 246 -15.01 41.79 16.42
N PRO A 247 -13.87 41.96 17.12
CA PRO A 247 -12.62 42.42 16.51
C PRO A 247 -11.97 41.42 15.54
N ALA A 248 -11.12 41.94 14.65
CA ALA A 248 -10.58 41.22 13.51
C ALA A 248 -9.49 40.17 13.86
N GLY A 249 -9.92 38.96 14.24
CA GLY A 249 -9.13 37.75 14.00
C GLY A 249 -9.23 37.35 12.52
N ARG A 250 -8.10 37.06 11.86
CA ARG A 250 -8.12 36.53 10.48
C ARG A 250 -8.76 35.13 10.46
N LEU A 251 -10.02 35.05 10.03
CA LEU A 251 -10.69 33.79 9.72
C LEU A 251 -9.94 33.04 8.60
N PRO A 252 -9.92 31.69 8.61
CA PRO A 252 -9.39 30.92 7.49
C PRO A 252 -10.22 31.23 6.23
N PRO A 253 -9.59 31.39 5.05
CA PRO A 253 -10.28 31.88 3.87
C PRO A 253 -11.20 30.82 3.27
N ALA A 254 -12.44 31.20 2.97
CA ALA A 254 -13.49 30.33 2.41
C ALA A 254 -13.28 29.93 0.93
N SER A 255 -12.04 29.97 0.42
CA SER A 255 -11.71 29.65 -0.97
C SER A 255 -10.38 28.90 -1.07
N SER A 256 -10.37 27.83 -1.87
CA SER A 256 -9.17 27.06 -2.19
C SER A 256 -8.06 27.89 -2.83
N LYS A 257 -8.38 29.03 -3.46
CA LYS A 257 -7.40 29.95 -4.06
C LYS A 257 -6.51 30.70 -3.05
N ALA A 258 -6.90 30.74 -1.77
CA ALA A 258 -6.19 31.49 -0.73
C ALA A 258 -5.36 30.59 0.21
N VAL A 259 -5.30 29.28 -0.09
CA VAL A 259 -4.61 28.26 0.70
C VAL A 259 -3.30 27.91 -0.01
N VAL A 260 -2.20 28.53 0.40
CA VAL A 260 -0.92 28.48 -0.33
C VAL A 260 0.07 27.54 0.35
N LEU A 261 0.65 26.61 -0.42
CA LEU A 261 1.68 25.68 0.04
C LEU A 261 2.98 26.43 0.43
N PRO A 262 3.72 25.94 1.45
CA PRO A 262 4.96 26.57 1.89
C PRO A 262 6.04 26.46 0.82
N ALA A 263 6.74 27.58 0.59
CA ALA A 263 7.92 27.58 -0.26
C ALA A 263 9.05 26.78 0.41
N ARG A 264 9.93 26.18 -0.39
CA ARG A 264 11.11 25.46 0.10
C ARG A 264 11.97 26.38 1.00
N PRO A 265 12.27 26.01 2.26
CA PRO A 265 13.03 26.86 3.20
C PRO A 265 14.55 26.89 2.94
N GLY A 266 15.00 26.31 1.83
CA GLY A 266 16.40 25.99 1.53
C GLY A 266 16.59 24.51 1.23
N TYR A 267 17.84 24.13 0.97
CA TYR A 267 18.25 22.74 0.72
C TYR A 267 18.98 22.19 1.93
N GLY A 268 18.87 20.89 2.18
CA GLY A 268 19.61 20.22 3.23
C GLY A 268 21.10 20.11 2.91
N THR A 269 21.91 20.13 3.97
CA THR A 269 23.37 20.09 3.96
C THR A 269 23.91 18.89 4.74
N ALA A 270 23.12 18.31 5.65
CA ALA A 270 23.52 17.22 6.54
C ALA A 270 23.64 15.88 5.79
N GLY A 271 24.53 15.02 6.29
CA GLY A 271 24.85 13.72 5.68
C GLY A 271 26.02 13.78 4.68
N ARG A 272 26.55 12.60 4.34
CA ARG A 272 27.66 12.49 3.36
C ARG A 272 27.10 12.70 1.95
N ARG A 273 27.61 13.70 1.21
CA ARG A 273 27.25 13.92 -0.19
C ARG A 273 27.61 12.71 -1.06
N CYS A 274 26.75 12.39 -2.03
CA CYS A 274 26.95 11.39 -3.07
C CYS A 274 26.12 11.78 -4.31
N ARG A 275 26.17 10.97 -5.37
CA ARG A 275 25.28 11.13 -6.53
C ARG A 275 24.51 9.85 -6.80
N VAL A 276 23.30 10.02 -7.32
CA VAL A 276 22.40 8.94 -7.71
C VAL A 276 21.83 9.23 -9.10
N ARG A 277 21.42 8.19 -9.84
CA ARG A 277 20.61 8.37 -11.04
C ARG A 277 19.13 8.20 -10.69
N ALA A 278 18.29 9.09 -11.18
CA ALA A 278 16.84 8.96 -11.10
C ALA A 278 16.27 8.45 -12.42
N ASN A 279 15.15 7.72 -12.39
CA ASN A 279 14.40 7.34 -13.59
C ASN A 279 13.57 8.49 -14.20
N HIS A 280 14.21 9.65 -14.28
CA HIS A 280 13.70 10.92 -14.76
C HIS A 280 14.56 11.34 -15.95
N PHE A 281 13.93 11.83 -17.02
CA PHE A 281 14.59 12.19 -18.26
C PHE A 281 14.22 13.63 -18.61
N LEU A 282 15.23 14.48 -18.84
CA LEU A 282 14.99 15.90 -19.17
C LEU A 282 14.15 16.01 -20.44
N VAL A 283 13.11 16.84 -20.38
CA VAL A 283 12.27 17.19 -21.54
C VAL A 283 12.43 18.68 -21.81
N GLN A 284 12.96 18.99 -22.99
CA GLN A 284 12.89 20.32 -23.58
C GLN A 284 11.63 20.40 -24.45
N VAL A 285 11.02 21.57 -24.54
CA VAL A 285 9.87 21.85 -25.41
C VAL A 285 10.16 23.16 -26.12
N ALA A 286 9.76 23.29 -27.37
CA ALA A 286 9.86 24.54 -28.11
C ALA A 286 8.97 25.63 -27.47
N ASP A 287 9.33 26.90 -27.67
CA ASP A 287 8.52 28.04 -27.21
C ASP A 287 7.40 28.31 -28.23
N THR A 288 6.46 27.37 -28.30
CA THR A 288 5.36 27.31 -29.27
C THR A 288 4.01 27.24 -28.58
N GLU A 289 3.06 28.03 -29.07
CA GLU A 289 1.73 28.18 -28.50
C GLU A 289 0.89 26.90 -28.65
N ILE A 290 0.18 26.51 -27.60
CA ILE A 290 -0.72 25.35 -27.62
C ILE A 290 -2.17 25.84 -27.77
N TYR A 291 -2.89 25.27 -28.73
CA TYR A 291 -4.28 25.59 -29.03
C TYR A 291 -5.17 24.48 -28.47
N HIS A 292 -6.17 24.85 -27.67
CA HIS A 292 -7.10 23.95 -26.98
C HIS A 292 -8.49 24.08 -27.61
N TYR A 293 -9.07 22.93 -27.95
CA TYR A 293 -10.38 22.79 -28.58
C TYR A 293 -11.29 21.90 -27.74
N ASP A 294 -12.54 22.31 -27.60
CA ASP A 294 -13.63 21.49 -27.08
C ASP A 294 -14.10 20.51 -28.15
N VAL A 295 -14.29 19.25 -27.76
CA VAL A 295 -14.84 18.17 -28.60
C VAL A 295 -16.15 17.64 -28.03
N ALA A 296 -17.17 17.59 -28.88
CA ALA A 296 -18.40 16.85 -28.64
C ALA A 296 -18.49 15.66 -29.60
N ILE A 297 -18.94 14.50 -29.13
CA ILE A 297 -19.14 13.30 -29.95
C ILE A 297 -20.58 12.81 -29.74
N THR A 298 -21.37 12.80 -30.80
CA THR A 298 -22.75 12.32 -30.82
C THR A 298 -22.85 11.02 -31.62
N PRO A 299 -23.48 9.95 -31.11
CA PRO A 299 -24.02 9.81 -29.75
C PRO A 299 -22.91 9.68 -28.70
N GLU A 300 -23.13 10.26 -27.52
CA GLU A 300 -22.14 10.30 -26.45
C GLU A 300 -21.64 8.90 -26.01
N SER A 301 -20.40 8.86 -25.52
CA SER A 301 -19.85 7.65 -24.91
C SER A 301 -18.98 7.95 -23.70
N VAL A 302 -19.30 7.29 -22.58
CA VAL A 302 -18.46 7.21 -21.37
C VAL A 302 -17.14 6.45 -21.59
N SER A 303 -16.98 5.78 -22.74
CA SER A 303 -15.81 4.97 -23.07
C SER A 303 -14.70 5.81 -23.73
N ARG A 304 -13.77 6.32 -22.93
CA ARG A 304 -12.54 7.00 -23.41
C ARG A 304 -11.82 6.28 -24.55
N ALA A 305 -11.81 4.94 -24.55
CA ALA A 305 -11.17 4.13 -25.58
C ALA A 305 -11.93 4.20 -26.92
N ARG A 306 -13.28 4.21 -26.89
CA ARG A 306 -14.09 4.43 -28.09
C ARG A 306 -13.94 5.86 -28.60
N ASN A 307 -13.94 6.83 -27.70
CA ASN A 307 -13.83 8.25 -28.08
C ASN A 307 -12.48 8.53 -28.75
N ARG A 308 -11.37 7.95 -28.24
CA ARG A 308 -10.08 8.00 -28.94
C ARG A 308 -10.12 7.31 -30.30
N TRP A 309 -10.70 6.11 -30.40
CA TRP A 309 -10.82 5.44 -31.70
C TRP A 309 -11.57 6.30 -32.73
N ILE A 310 -12.73 6.86 -32.38
CA ILE A 310 -13.50 7.77 -33.27
C ILE A 310 -12.65 8.99 -33.68
N MET A 311 -11.92 9.61 -32.76
CA MET A 311 -11.03 10.74 -33.09
C MET A 311 -9.85 10.33 -33.97
N ASN A 312 -9.29 9.13 -33.80
CA ASN A 312 -8.19 8.66 -34.63
C ASN A 312 -8.67 8.38 -36.06
N GLU A 313 -9.88 7.82 -36.26
CA GLU A 313 -10.47 7.72 -37.59
C GLU A 313 -10.83 9.09 -38.19
N LEU A 314 -11.23 10.08 -37.37
CA LEU A 314 -11.41 11.46 -37.82
C LEU A 314 -10.09 12.04 -38.35
N VAL A 315 -8.99 11.91 -37.58
CA VAL A 315 -7.67 12.39 -37.99
C VAL A 315 -7.16 11.67 -39.25
N ASN A 316 -7.47 10.39 -39.42
CA ASN A 316 -7.16 9.63 -40.63
C ASN A 316 -7.93 10.15 -41.86
N LEU A 317 -9.27 10.22 -41.76
CA LEU A 317 -10.16 10.54 -42.88
C LEU A 317 -10.14 12.03 -43.26
N TYR A 318 -10.02 12.93 -42.28
CA TYR A 318 -10.15 14.37 -42.44
C TYR A 318 -8.83 15.13 -42.24
N LYS A 319 -7.68 14.47 -42.42
CA LYS A 319 -6.33 15.06 -42.21
C LYS A 319 -6.14 16.42 -42.89
N GLU A 320 -6.59 16.57 -44.14
CA GLU A 320 -6.50 17.84 -44.87
C GLU A 320 -7.40 18.94 -44.26
N HIS A 321 -8.59 18.57 -43.78
CA HIS A 321 -9.50 19.52 -43.11
C HIS A 321 -8.98 19.99 -41.75
N LEU A 322 -8.07 19.22 -41.13
CA LEU A 322 -7.34 19.59 -39.92
C LEU A 322 -6.05 20.38 -40.24
N GLY A 323 -5.81 20.78 -41.49
CA GLY A 323 -4.58 21.47 -41.90
C GLY A 323 -3.33 20.58 -41.79
N ARG A 324 -3.50 19.27 -42.00
CA ARG A 324 -2.48 18.21 -41.83
C ARG A 324 -1.92 18.03 -40.41
N ARG A 325 -2.47 18.74 -39.41
CA ARG A 325 -2.05 18.71 -38.01
C ARG A 325 -2.24 17.34 -37.37
N LEU A 326 -1.45 17.08 -36.32
CA LEU A 326 -1.52 15.88 -35.48
C LEU A 326 -2.08 16.24 -34.10
N PRO A 327 -3.42 16.36 -33.94
CA PRO A 327 -4.02 16.75 -32.67
C PRO A 327 -3.97 15.60 -31.65
N VAL A 328 -3.87 15.95 -30.38
CA VAL A 328 -3.79 14.99 -29.25
C VAL A 328 -5.00 15.12 -28.34
N TYR A 329 -5.60 14.00 -27.93
CA TYR A 329 -6.94 13.99 -27.32
C TYR A 329 -6.98 13.36 -25.92
N ASP A 330 -7.64 13.99 -24.94
CA ASP A 330 -7.79 13.44 -23.58
C ASP A 330 -8.69 12.18 -23.53
N GLY A 331 -9.57 12.02 -24.52
CA GLY A 331 -10.56 10.94 -24.62
C GLY A 331 -11.94 11.32 -24.10
N ARG A 332 -12.21 12.59 -23.79
CA ARG A 332 -13.50 13.11 -23.30
C ARG A 332 -13.98 14.37 -24.02
N LYS A 333 -13.16 15.43 -24.01
CA LYS A 333 -13.49 16.77 -24.51
C LYS A 333 -12.28 17.58 -24.94
N GLY A 334 -11.16 17.51 -24.22
CA GLY A 334 -10.00 18.37 -24.49
C GLY A 334 -9.13 17.81 -25.62
N LEU A 335 -9.05 18.55 -26.72
CA LEU A 335 -8.20 18.29 -27.88
C LEU A 335 -7.18 19.41 -28.03
N PHE A 336 -5.92 19.08 -28.32
CA PHE A 336 -4.83 20.06 -28.38
C PHE A 336 -4.04 19.96 -29.70
N THR A 337 -3.53 21.08 -30.19
CA THR A 337 -2.57 21.19 -31.31
C THR A 337 -1.47 22.21 -31.01
N ALA A 338 -0.31 22.07 -31.63
CA ALA A 338 0.82 23.02 -31.53
C ALA A 338 0.74 24.21 -32.51
N ALA A 339 -0.38 24.32 -33.22
CA ALA A 339 -0.68 25.33 -34.23
C ALA A 339 -2.19 25.36 -34.47
N PRO A 340 -2.79 26.47 -34.92
CA PRO A 340 -4.24 26.57 -35.06
C PRO A 340 -4.78 25.66 -36.16
N LEU A 341 -5.95 25.06 -35.90
CA LEU A 341 -6.76 24.39 -36.93
C LEU A 341 -7.32 25.45 -37.92
N PRO A 342 -7.57 25.10 -39.19
CA PRO A 342 -8.03 26.04 -40.22
C PRO A 342 -9.53 26.41 -40.10
N PHE A 343 -10.10 26.33 -38.90
CA PHE A 343 -11.49 26.68 -38.58
C PHE A 343 -11.64 27.01 -37.09
N LYS A 344 -12.65 27.83 -36.74
CA LYS A 344 -13.01 28.11 -35.33
C LYS A 344 -14.08 27.17 -34.77
N SER A 345 -14.91 26.58 -35.62
CA SER A 345 -15.78 25.46 -35.25
C SER A 345 -16.09 24.64 -36.51
N LYS A 346 -16.13 23.31 -36.40
CA LYS A 346 -16.51 22.42 -37.50
C LYS A 346 -17.14 21.13 -36.98
N GLU A 347 -18.23 20.69 -37.61
CA GLU A 347 -18.78 19.34 -37.45
C GLU A 347 -18.21 18.42 -38.54
N PHE A 348 -17.88 17.20 -38.14
CA PHE A 348 -17.47 16.10 -39.01
C PHE A 348 -18.45 14.95 -38.84
N VAL A 349 -18.87 14.33 -39.94
CA VAL A 349 -19.72 13.12 -39.93
C VAL A 349 -18.85 11.93 -40.32
N LEU A 350 -18.93 10.84 -39.56
CA LEU A 350 -18.17 9.63 -39.78
C LEU A 350 -19.10 8.42 -39.83
N MET A 351 -19.09 7.69 -40.94
CA MET A 351 -19.68 6.35 -41.01
C MET A 351 -18.60 5.33 -40.63
N LEU A 352 -18.72 4.72 -39.45
CA LEU A 352 -17.71 3.79 -38.93
C LEU A 352 -18.34 2.42 -38.64
N THR A 353 -17.88 1.36 -39.32
CA THR A 353 -18.15 -0.02 -38.89
C THR A 353 -17.41 -0.30 -37.58
N ASN A 354 -18.13 -0.73 -36.54
CA ASN A 354 -17.52 -1.03 -35.24
C ASN A 354 -16.77 -2.38 -35.28
N PRO A 355 -15.44 -2.44 -35.10
CA PRO A 355 -14.67 -3.69 -35.18
C PRO A 355 -14.95 -4.67 -34.03
N GLU A 356 -15.58 -4.26 -32.93
CA GLU A 356 -16.09 -5.21 -31.92
C GLU A 356 -17.46 -5.81 -32.31
N ARG A 357 -18.13 -5.29 -33.36
CA ARG A 357 -19.50 -5.65 -33.75
C ARG A 357 -19.77 -5.43 -35.25
N ALA A 358 -18.97 -6.03 -36.13
CA ALA A 358 -19.13 -5.91 -37.58
C ALA A 358 -20.57 -6.23 -38.08
N SER A 359 -21.26 -7.16 -37.40
CA SER A 359 -22.66 -7.53 -37.66
C SER A 359 -23.71 -6.48 -37.28
N GLN A 360 -23.33 -5.28 -36.83
CA GLN A 360 -24.24 -4.13 -36.69
C GLN A 360 -24.13 -3.12 -37.85
N GLY A 361 -23.27 -3.36 -38.84
CA GLY A 361 -23.03 -2.46 -39.96
C GLY A 361 -22.26 -1.20 -39.58
N GLU A 362 -22.25 -0.23 -40.51
CA GLU A 362 -21.72 1.11 -40.26
C GLU A 362 -22.64 1.89 -39.32
N LYS A 363 -22.03 2.75 -38.50
CA LYS A 363 -22.75 3.68 -37.64
C LYS A 363 -22.25 5.11 -37.85
N GLU A 364 -23.19 6.02 -37.98
CA GLU A 364 -22.93 7.46 -37.95
C GLU A 364 -22.45 7.91 -36.57
N TYR A 365 -21.38 8.69 -36.57
CA TYR A 365 -20.89 9.51 -35.47
C TYR A 365 -20.70 10.95 -35.96
N LYS A 366 -21.29 11.91 -35.23
CA LYS A 366 -21.05 13.34 -35.44
C LYS A 366 -20.03 13.81 -34.43
N VAL A 367 -19.01 14.53 -34.89
CA VAL A 367 -17.96 15.08 -34.03
C VAL A 367 -17.83 16.57 -34.28
N THR A 368 -18.14 17.37 -33.27
CA THR A 368 -17.98 18.83 -33.32
C THR A 368 -16.67 19.20 -32.62
N ILE A 369 -15.79 19.93 -33.31
CA ILE A 369 -14.55 20.49 -32.76
C ILE A 369 -14.69 22.02 -32.75
N LYS A 370 -14.47 22.66 -31.59
CA LYS A 370 -14.63 24.11 -31.40
C LYS A 370 -13.43 24.71 -30.68
N ASP A 371 -12.94 25.84 -31.17
CA ASP A 371 -11.88 26.66 -30.57
C ASP A 371 -12.30 27.13 -29.16
N ALA A 372 -11.48 26.82 -28.15
CA ALA A 372 -11.81 27.06 -26.73
C ALA A 372 -10.79 27.97 -26.04
N ALA A 373 -9.48 27.71 -26.18
CA ALA A 373 -8.44 28.55 -25.59
C ALA A 373 -7.14 28.52 -26.42
N LYS A 374 -6.36 29.60 -26.28
CA LYS A 374 -4.97 29.71 -26.77
C LYS A 374 -4.07 29.84 -25.54
N ILE A 375 -3.03 29.01 -25.46
CA ILE A 375 -2.22 28.83 -24.25
C ILE A 375 -0.75 29.13 -24.59
N ASP A 376 -0.18 30.13 -23.91
CA ASP A 376 1.24 30.44 -23.98
C ASP A 376 2.10 29.48 -23.14
N MET A 377 3.37 29.37 -23.51
CA MET A 377 4.37 28.61 -22.74
C MET A 377 5.04 29.45 -21.63
N TYR A 378 4.82 30.77 -21.59
CA TYR A 378 5.42 31.68 -20.60
C TYR A 378 4.97 31.34 -19.18
N SER A 379 3.69 30.99 -18.99
CA SER A 379 3.16 30.49 -17.72
C SER A 379 3.91 29.24 -17.19
N LEU A 380 4.28 28.31 -18.09
CA LEU A 380 5.12 27.15 -17.76
C LEU A 380 6.56 27.58 -17.44
N GLN A 381 7.14 28.50 -18.20
CA GLN A 381 8.48 29.03 -17.93
C GLN A 381 8.56 29.68 -16.53
N GLN A 382 7.59 30.51 -16.15
CA GLN A 382 7.57 31.14 -14.82
C GLN A 382 7.33 30.12 -13.69
N PHE A 383 6.54 29.08 -13.92
CA PHE A 383 6.32 28.01 -12.95
C PHE A 383 7.57 27.14 -12.73
N LEU A 384 8.25 26.72 -13.81
CA LEU A 384 9.50 25.97 -13.73
C LEU A 384 10.64 26.79 -13.13
N ALA A 385 10.65 28.11 -13.34
CA ALA A 385 11.56 29.04 -12.67
C ALA A 385 11.19 29.33 -11.20
N GLY A 386 10.13 28.72 -10.66
CA GLY A 386 9.65 28.90 -9.28
C GLY A 386 9.05 30.28 -8.98
N ARG A 387 8.86 31.12 -10.01
CA ARG A 387 8.33 32.50 -9.89
C ARG A 387 6.80 32.51 -9.79
N GLN A 388 6.15 31.58 -10.48
CA GLN A 388 4.71 31.32 -10.38
C GLN A 388 4.45 30.09 -9.49
N ARG A 389 3.40 30.13 -8.66
CA ARG A 389 2.99 28.99 -7.81
C ARG A 389 1.87 28.13 -8.38
N GLU A 390 1.01 28.69 -9.24
CA GLU A 390 -0.07 27.92 -9.88
C GLU A 390 0.49 27.12 -11.07
N MET A 391 0.38 25.78 -10.99
CA MET A 391 0.87 24.87 -12.03
C MET A 391 -0.02 24.96 -13.28
N PRO A 392 0.52 25.23 -14.49
CA PRO A 392 -0.26 25.26 -15.73
C PRO A 392 -0.63 23.85 -16.18
N GLN A 393 -1.68 23.30 -15.56
CA GLN A 393 -2.07 21.90 -15.69
C GLN A 393 -2.51 21.53 -17.11
N GLU A 394 -3.08 22.46 -17.89
CA GLU A 394 -3.49 22.21 -19.28
C GLU A 394 -2.29 21.96 -20.20
N ILE A 395 -1.22 22.76 -20.08
CA ILE A 395 0.03 22.58 -20.84
C ILE A 395 0.64 21.22 -20.53
N ILE A 396 0.79 20.91 -19.24
CA ILE A 396 1.37 19.63 -18.78
C ILE A 396 0.48 18.45 -19.23
N GLN A 397 -0.85 18.61 -19.24
CA GLN A 397 -1.77 17.61 -19.76
C GLN A 397 -1.63 17.39 -21.27
N ALA A 398 -1.56 18.46 -22.07
CA ALA A 398 -1.38 18.35 -23.53
C ALA A 398 -0.10 17.60 -23.88
N LEU A 399 1.03 17.99 -23.28
CA LEU A 399 2.33 17.36 -23.47
C LEU A 399 2.39 15.91 -22.93
N ASP A 400 1.74 15.62 -21.79
CA ASP A 400 1.60 14.26 -21.25
C ASP A 400 0.68 13.36 -22.10
N ILE A 401 -0.22 13.92 -22.92
CA ILE A 401 -1.00 13.16 -23.91
C ILE A 401 -0.16 12.93 -25.18
N ALA A 402 0.54 13.96 -25.70
CA ALA A 402 1.40 13.81 -26.88
C ALA A 402 2.46 12.70 -26.70
N LEU A 403 3.15 12.69 -25.56
CA LEU A 403 4.10 11.62 -25.19
C LEU A 403 3.47 10.22 -25.01
N ARG A 404 2.13 10.12 -24.98
CA ARG A 404 1.37 8.88 -24.79
C ARG A 404 0.63 8.40 -26.05
N GLU A 405 0.53 9.17 -27.13
CA GLU A 405 -0.34 8.83 -28.25
C GLU A 405 0.19 7.63 -29.06
N CYS A 406 1.42 7.72 -29.60
CA CYS A 406 2.08 6.59 -30.28
C CYS A 406 2.23 5.32 -29.40
N PRO A 407 2.65 5.41 -28.12
CA PRO A 407 2.57 4.30 -27.17
C PRO A 407 1.18 3.70 -26.97
N THR A 408 0.10 4.49 -27.07
CA THR A 408 -1.29 4.00 -26.95
C THR A 408 -1.70 3.17 -28.16
N SER A 409 -1.24 3.52 -29.35
CA SER A 409 -1.46 2.73 -30.58
C SER A 409 -0.57 1.48 -30.67
N ARG A 410 0.66 1.53 -30.16
CA ARG A 410 1.63 0.42 -30.22
C ARG A 410 1.44 -0.65 -29.13
N TYR A 411 0.90 -0.30 -27.96
CA TYR A 411 0.89 -1.17 -26.77
C TYR A 411 -0.47 -1.22 -26.08
N THR A 412 -0.70 -2.26 -25.25
CA THR A 412 -1.93 -2.29 -24.43
C THR A 412 -1.82 -1.26 -23.31
N SER A 413 -2.48 -0.13 -23.50
CA SER A 413 -2.54 0.99 -22.55
C SER A 413 -3.51 0.71 -21.39
N ILE A 414 -3.04 0.91 -20.16
CA ILE A 414 -3.78 0.81 -18.90
C ILE A 414 -3.43 2.04 -18.06
N SER A 415 -4.31 3.05 -18.09
CA SER A 415 -4.12 4.35 -17.41
C SER A 415 -2.90 5.13 -17.93
N ARG A 416 -1.75 5.07 -17.22
CA ARG A 416 -0.46 5.68 -17.60
C ARG A 416 0.63 4.63 -17.88
N SER A 417 0.25 3.35 -18.00
CA SER A 417 1.17 2.24 -18.23
C SER A 417 0.86 1.46 -19.50
N PHE A 418 1.91 0.98 -20.16
CA PHE A 418 1.88 0.40 -21.50
C PHE A 418 2.51 -0.99 -21.47
N PHE A 419 1.76 -2.01 -21.90
CA PHE A 419 2.13 -3.43 -21.76
C PHE A 419 2.18 -4.18 -23.09
N SER A 420 3.03 -5.19 -23.18
CA SER A 420 3.14 -6.10 -24.33
C SER A 420 3.57 -7.51 -23.89
N SER A 421 3.12 -8.54 -24.62
CA SER A 421 3.54 -9.93 -24.45
C SER A 421 4.95 -10.22 -24.97
N GLN A 422 5.51 -9.33 -25.81
CA GLN A 422 6.74 -9.57 -26.59
C GLN A 422 7.76 -8.46 -26.36
N GLU A 423 7.34 -7.20 -26.48
CA GLU A 423 8.25 -6.05 -26.62
C GLU A 423 9.10 -5.74 -25.38
N PHE A 424 8.62 -6.09 -24.19
CA PHE A 424 9.31 -5.82 -22.93
C PHE A 424 9.92 -7.08 -22.30
N GLY A 425 10.11 -8.13 -23.12
CA GLY A 425 10.61 -9.44 -22.72
C GLY A 425 9.51 -10.36 -22.16
N PRO A 426 9.80 -11.67 -22.01
CA PRO A 426 8.82 -12.65 -21.54
C PRO A 426 8.39 -12.34 -20.10
N GLY A 427 7.11 -12.02 -19.91
CA GLY A 427 6.56 -11.75 -18.58
C GLY A 427 6.34 -13.02 -17.74
N GLY A 428 6.09 -14.17 -18.39
CA GLY A 428 6.01 -15.48 -17.75
C GLY A 428 4.59 -15.90 -17.32
N GLN A 429 4.34 -17.21 -17.20
CA GLN A 429 3.05 -17.74 -16.75
C GLN A 429 2.86 -17.53 -15.23
N LEU A 430 1.62 -17.25 -14.81
CA LEU A 430 1.24 -17.16 -13.39
C LEU A 430 0.43 -18.38 -12.93
N GLY A 431 -0.24 -19.07 -13.85
CA GLY A 431 -1.08 -20.25 -13.62
C GLY A 431 -2.58 -19.94 -13.67
N ASN A 432 -3.40 -20.97 -13.83
CA ASN A 432 -4.87 -20.90 -13.89
C ASN A 432 -5.39 -19.98 -15.02
N GLY A 433 -4.86 -20.09 -16.25
CA GLY A 433 -5.25 -19.23 -17.37
C GLY A 433 -4.76 -17.79 -17.32
N VAL A 434 -3.81 -17.49 -16.43
CA VAL A 434 -3.26 -16.15 -16.23
C VAL A 434 -1.75 -16.13 -16.50
N GLU A 435 -1.30 -15.10 -17.23
CA GLU A 435 0.09 -14.79 -17.50
C GLU A 435 0.44 -13.37 -17.03
N CYS A 436 1.72 -13.09 -16.90
CA CYS A 436 2.24 -11.77 -16.63
C CYS A 436 2.70 -11.13 -17.95
N TRP A 437 2.35 -9.86 -18.17
CA TRP A 437 2.96 -9.04 -19.21
C TRP A 437 3.85 -7.97 -18.59
N ARG A 438 4.95 -7.68 -19.28
CA ARG A 438 5.90 -6.62 -18.95
C ARG A 438 5.54 -5.34 -19.70
N GLY A 439 6.00 -4.21 -19.18
CA GLY A 439 5.64 -2.89 -19.67
C GLY A 439 6.31 -1.79 -18.88
N TYR A 440 5.84 -0.56 -19.05
CA TYR A 440 6.35 0.61 -18.32
C TYR A 440 5.22 1.59 -17.98
N TYR A 441 5.37 2.33 -16.89
CA TYR A 441 4.65 3.57 -16.61
C TYR A 441 5.38 4.75 -17.26
N GLN A 442 4.64 5.75 -17.72
CA GLN A 442 5.18 7.08 -17.99
C GLN A 442 4.29 8.22 -17.48
N SER A 443 4.91 9.30 -16.99
CA SER A 443 4.25 10.58 -16.77
C SER A 443 5.21 11.75 -16.96
N LEU A 444 4.76 12.82 -17.59
CA LEU A 444 5.46 14.10 -17.57
C LEU A 444 5.31 14.78 -16.19
N ARG A 445 6.38 15.38 -15.67
CA ARG A 445 6.44 16.03 -14.36
C ARG A 445 7.19 17.37 -14.44
N PRO A 446 6.67 18.47 -13.85
CA PRO A 446 7.48 19.66 -13.61
C PRO A 446 8.41 19.43 -12.42
N THR A 447 9.66 19.85 -12.55
CA THR A 447 10.75 19.61 -11.57
C THR A 447 11.75 20.76 -11.62
N GLN A 448 12.67 20.83 -10.65
CA GLN A 448 13.72 21.86 -10.61
C GLN A 448 14.68 21.82 -11.81
N MET A 449 14.82 20.67 -12.47
CA MET A 449 15.56 20.54 -13.73
C MET A 449 14.75 20.96 -14.99
N GLY A 450 13.52 21.46 -14.83
CA GLY A 450 12.57 21.73 -15.91
C GLY A 450 11.49 20.65 -16.01
N LEU A 451 10.98 20.40 -17.22
CA LEU A 451 10.10 19.24 -17.45
C LEU A 451 10.91 17.94 -17.44
N SER A 452 10.34 16.92 -16.82
CA SER A 452 10.95 15.60 -16.61
C SER A 452 9.97 14.50 -16.96
N LEU A 453 10.30 13.65 -17.93
CA LEU A 453 9.57 12.42 -18.21
C LEU A 453 10.03 11.33 -17.23
N ASN A 454 9.14 10.91 -16.32
CA ASN A 454 9.41 9.81 -15.38
C ASN A 454 8.93 8.48 -15.96
N ILE A 455 9.82 7.49 -16.09
CA ILE A 455 9.54 6.17 -16.66
C ILE A 455 9.91 5.05 -15.67
N ASP A 456 8.99 4.15 -15.36
CA ASP A 456 9.23 3.05 -14.39
C ASP A 456 8.72 1.70 -14.90
N ILE A 457 9.57 0.67 -14.85
CA ILE A 457 9.23 -0.67 -15.35
C ILE A 457 8.07 -1.29 -14.55
N SER A 458 7.07 -1.79 -15.26
CA SER A 458 5.83 -2.32 -14.68
C SER A 458 5.53 -3.72 -15.18
N ALA A 459 4.78 -4.47 -14.37
CA ALA A 459 4.32 -5.81 -14.69
C ALA A 459 2.90 -5.96 -14.15
N THR A 460 2.00 -6.59 -14.91
CA THR A 460 0.63 -6.88 -14.46
C THR A 460 0.11 -8.17 -15.08
N ALA A 461 -0.94 -8.72 -14.48
CA ALA A 461 -1.58 -9.94 -14.93
C ALA A 461 -2.53 -9.72 -16.12
N PHE A 462 -2.52 -10.67 -17.05
CA PHE A 462 -3.35 -10.75 -18.25
C PHE A 462 -3.95 -12.16 -18.36
N TYR A 463 -5.13 -12.27 -18.95
CA TYR A 463 -5.65 -13.57 -19.37
C TYR A 463 -4.80 -14.10 -20.54
N LYS A 464 -4.36 -15.36 -20.44
CA LYS A 464 -3.68 -16.08 -21.51
C LYS A 464 -4.62 -16.19 -22.73
N ALA A 465 -4.13 -15.88 -23.92
CA ALA A 465 -4.90 -16.03 -25.15
C ALA A 465 -4.94 -17.52 -25.53
N GLN A 466 -6.06 -18.20 -25.27
CA GLN A 466 -6.23 -19.65 -25.44
C GLN A 466 -7.70 -20.04 -25.59
N PRO A 467 -8.02 -21.26 -26.06
CA PRO A 467 -9.36 -21.84 -25.98
C PRO A 467 -9.97 -21.77 -24.58
N ILE A 468 -11.29 -21.55 -24.51
CA ILE A 468 -12.01 -21.50 -23.24
C ILE A 468 -11.95 -22.85 -22.51
N ILE A 469 -11.94 -23.98 -23.23
CA ILE A 469 -11.77 -25.32 -22.64
C ILE A 469 -10.44 -25.42 -21.88
N ASP A 470 -9.33 -25.00 -22.48
CA ASP A 470 -8.00 -25.02 -21.86
C ASP A 470 -7.95 -24.13 -20.62
N PHE A 471 -8.54 -22.93 -20.70
CA PHE A 471 -8.70 -22.06 -19.54
C PHE A 471 -9.48 -22.73 -18.40
N ILE A 472 -10.57 -23.44 -18.70
CA ILE A 472 -11.39 -24.15 -17.70
C ILE A 472 -10.58 -25.28 -17.05
N VAL A 473 -9.86 -26.07 -17.86
CA VAL A 473 -9.00 -27.16 -17.40
C VAL A 473 -7.90 -26.63 -16.48
N GLU A 474 -7.18 -25.57 -16.87
CA GLU A 474 -6.16 -24.90 -16.04
C GLU A 474 -6.74 -24.25 -14.77
N TYR A 475 -7.92 -23.63 -14.84
CA TYR A 475 -8.50 -22.84 -13.75
C TYR A 475 -9.22 -23.69 -12.68
N LEU A 476 -9.82 -24.82 -13.09
CA LEU A 476 -10.48 -25.78 -12.21
C LEU A 476 -9.59 -26.98 -11.85
N ASN A 477 -8.45 -27.18 -12.52
CA ASN A 477 -7.55 -28.34 -12.34
C ASN A 477 -8.23 -29.68 -12.68
N ILE A 478 -9.01 -29.70 -13.77
CA ILE A 478 -9.77 -30.86 -14.22
C ILE A 478 -8.83 -31.85 -14.94
N ARG A 479 -8.74 -33.08 -14.42
CA ARG A 479 -7.95 -34.17 -15.03
C ARG A 479 -8.74 -35.03 -16.03
N ASN A 480 -10.07 -34.96 -16.02
CA ASN A 480 -10.94 -35.73 -16.90
C ASN A 480 -12.13 -34.85 -17.29
N THR A 481 -12.18 -34.41 -18.55
CA THR A 481 -13.20 -33.50 -19.06
C THR A 481 -14.54 -34.17 -19.36
N SER A 482 -14.63 -35.50 -19.36
CA SER A 482 -15.87 -36.25 -19.58
C SER A 482 -16.83 -36.20 -18.38
N LYS A 483 -16.40 -35.64 -17.23
CA LYS A 483 -17.28 -35.36 -16.10
C LYS A 483 -18.07 -34.06 -16.32
N ARG A 484 -19.32 -34.03 -15.84
CA ARG A 484 -20.11 -32.79 -15.70
C ARG A 484 -19.47 -31.89 -14.64
N LEU A 485 -19.52 -30.57 -14.84
CA LEU A 485 -19.10 -29.59 -13.83
C LEU A 485 -20.12 -29.52 -12.70
N SER A 486 -19.67 -29.46 -11.44
CA SER A 486 -20.54 -29.20 -10.30
C SER A 486 -21.05 -27.75 -10.29
N ASP A 487 -22.14 -27.48 -9.57
CA ASP A 487 -22.65 -26.11 -9.42
C ASP A 487 -21.65 -25.16 -8.77
N GLN A 488 -20.85 -25.65 -7.82
CA GLN A 488 -19.79 -24.86 -7.20
C GLN A 488 -18.72 -24.43 -8.21
N GLU A 489 -18.27 -25.36 -9.07
CA GLU A 489 -17.35 -25.09 -10.17
C GLU A 489 -17.96 -24.14 -11.21
N ARG A 490 -19.22 -24.35 -11.58
CA ARG A 490 -19.99 -23.51 -12.51
C ARG A 490 -20.11 -22.08 -11.99
N ILE A 491 -20.42 -21.89 -10.70
CA ILE A 491 -20.48 -20.57 -10.05
C ILE A 491 -19.09 -19.92 -9.99
N LYS A 492 -18.05 -20.69 -9.63
CA LYS A 492 -16.64 -20.23 -9.59
C LYS A 492 -16.15 -19.78 -10.98
N LEU A 493 -16.51 -20.52 -12.03
CA LEU A 493 -16.18 -20.20 -13.42
C LEU A 493 -17.00 -19.01 -13.94
N LYS A 494 -18.30 -18.94 -13.63
CA LYS A 494 -19.16 -17.79 -13.95
C LYS A 494 -18.62 -16.49 -13.34
N LYS A 495 -18.08 -16.53 -12.12
CA LYS A 495 -17.38 -15.40 -11.48
C LYS A 495 -16.06 -15.05 -12.19
N ALA A 496 -15.32 -16.03 -12.72
CA ALA A 496 -14.01 -15.82 -13.36
C ALA A 496 -14.06 -15.31 -14.82
N LEU A 497 -15.08 -15.73 -15.57
CA LEU A 497 -15.27 -15.37 -16.99
C LEU A 497 -16.20 -14.17 -17.22
N LYS A 498 -17.00 -13.74 -16.24
CA LYS A 498 -17.92 -12.61 -16.40
C LYS A 498 -17.17 -11.34 -16.81
N GLY A 499 -17.49 -10.82 -18.00
CA GLY A 499 -16.91 -9.62 -18.57
C GLY A 499 -15.67 -9.84 -19.45
N VAL A 500 -15.14 -11.06 -19.53
CA VAL A 500 -14.08 -11.43 -20.48
C VAL A 500 -14.64 -11.42 -21.91
N ARG A 501 -13.86 -10.94 -22.88
CA ARG A 501 -14.18 -11.06 -24.32
C ARG A 501 -13.62 -12.36 -24.89
N VAL A 502 -14.42 -13.04 -25.69
CA VAL A 502 -14.05 -14.20 -26.49
C VAL A 502 -14.27 -13.93 -27.97
N GLU A 503 -13.55 -14.63 -28.83
CA GLU A 503 -13.77 -14.65 -30.28
C GLU A 503 -14.12 -16.07 -30.76
N THR A 504 -15.04 -16.17 -31.71
CA THR A 504 -15.59 -17.46 -32.15
C THR A 504 -14.79 -18.08 -33.28
N THR A 505 -14.63 -19.41 -33.24
CA THR A 505 -13.80 -20.20 -34.17
C THR A 505 -14.57 -21.13 -35.11
N HIS A 506 -15.90 -21.26 -34.95
CA HIS A 506 -16.74 -22.18 -35.74
C HIS A 506 -17.03 -21.70 -37.19
N ARG A 507 -16.57 -20.50 -37.55
CA ARG A 507 -16.66 -19.90 -38.89
C ARG A 507 -15.25 -19.61 -39.40
N ARG A 508 -14.96 -19.93 -40.66
CA ARG A 508 -13.64 -19.75 -41.29
C ARG A 508 -13.48 -18.37 -41.96
N ASP A 509 -14.61 -17.82 -42.36
CA ASP A 509 -14.83 -16.54 -43.05
C ASP A 509 -14.87 -15.34 -42.10
N MET A 510 -15.45 -15.51 -40.90
CA MET A 510 -15.69 -14.39 -39.97
C MET A 510 -15.55 -14.81 -38.51
N SER A 511 -14.60 -14.22 -37.79
CA SER A 511 -14.52 -14.35 -36.33
C SER A 511 -15.25 -13.18 -35.64
N MET A 512 -16.32 -13.49 -34.91
CA MET A 512 -17.08 -12.49 -34.14
C MET A 512 -16.65 -12.45 -32.67
N ARG A 513 -16.60 -11.25 -32.10
CA ARG A 513 -16.20 -11.00 -30.71
C ARG A 513 -17.40 -10.77 -29.80
N TYR A 514 -17.40 -11.45 -28.66
CA TYR A 514 -18.48 -11.42 -27.68
C TYR A 514 -17.95 -11.18 -26.28
N LYS A 515 -18.66 -10.39 -25.48
CA LYS A 515 -18.39 -10.22 -24.05
C LYS A 515 -19.27 -11.18 -23.24
N ILE A 516 -18.65 -12.07 -22.45
CA ILE A 516 -19.36 -13.04 -21.62
C ILE A 516 -20.16 -12.29 -20.53
N THR A 517 -21.47 -12.52 -20.47
CA THR A 517 -22.37 -11.99 -19.43
C THR A 517 -22.65 -13.03 -18.33
N GLY A 518 -22.60 -14.32 -18.67
CA GLY A 518 -22.85 -15.42 -17.73
C GLY A 518 -22.54 -16.81 -18.29
N LEU A 519 -23.00 -17.83 -17.55
CA LEU A 519 -23.04 -19.23 -17.94
C LEU A 519 -24.46 -19.76 -17.70
N THR A 520 -24.92 -20.68 -18.54
CA THR A 520 -26.19 -21.39 -18.35
C THR A 520 -26.21 -22.23 -17.07
N SER A 521 -27.41 -22.64 -16.64
CA SER A 521 -27.58 -23.67 -15.59
C SER A 521 -27.76 -25.07 -16.16
N ALA A 522 -28.49 -25.21 -17.26
CA ALA A 522 -28.54 -26.45 -18.03
C ALA A 522 -27.20 -26.69 -18.79
N PRO A 523 -26.80 -27.95 -18.99
CA PRO A 523 -25.73 -28.31 -19.93
C PRO A 523 -26.18 -28.10 -21.38
N LEU A 524 -25.22 -28.14 -22.32
CA LEU A 524 -25.43 -27.79 -23.72
C LEU A 524 -26.35 -28.76 -24.47
N ASN A 525 -26.38 -30.04 -24.10
CA ASN A 525 -27.27 -31.05 -24.70
C ASN A 525 -28.75 -30.78 -24.38
N ASP A 526 -29.04 -30.25 -23.19
CA ASP A 526 -30.39 -29.91 -22.73
C ASP A 526 -30.82 -28.49 -23.18
N LEU A 527 -29.90 -27.73 -23.80
CA LEU A 527 -30.09 -26.32 -24.11
C LEU A 527 -30.81 -26.09 -25.45
N THR A 528 -31.95 -25.40 -25.37
CA THR A 528 -32.75 -24.97 -26.53
C THR A 528 -32.83 -23.44 -26.61
N PHE A 529 -33.04 -22.93 -27.83
CA PHE A 529 -33.25 -21.51 -28.11
C PHE A 529 -34.32 -21.34 -29.20
N ASP A 530 -34.84 -20.12 -29.33
CA ASP A 530 -35.78 -19.75 -30.38
C ASP A 530 -35.03 -19.32 -31.65
N GLN A 531 -35.30 -20.01 -32.76
CA GLN A 531 -34.89 -19.69 -34.11
C GLN A 531 -36.14 -19.37 -34.94
N ASN A 532 -36.51 -18.09 -35.02
CA ASN A 532 -37.62 -17.56 -35.83
C ASN A 532 -38.98 -18.23 -35.53
N GLY A 533 -39.32 -18.40 -34.25
CA GLY A 533 -40.54 -19.07 -33.78
C GLY A 533 -40.39 -20.58 -33.60
N THR A 534 -39.28 -21.19 -34.06
CA THR A 534 -39.01 -22.63 -33.94
C THR A 534 -37.99 -22.91 -32.83
N ARG A 535 -38.35 -23.77 -31.88
CA ARG A 535 -37.46 -24.14 -30.76
C ARG A 535 -36.40 -25.15 -31.19
N ALA A 536 -35.15 -24.71 -31.35
CA ALA A 536 -34.02 -25.53 -31.79
C ALA A 536 -33.09 -25.92 -30.62
N SER A 537 -32.51 -27.13 -30.65
CA SER A 537 -31.40 -27.52 -29.78
C SER A 537 -30.09 -26.88 -30.25
N VAL A 538 -29.27 -26.35 -29.33
CA VAL A 538 -27.98 -25.74 -29.70
C VAL A 538 -27.03 -26.76 -30.33
N VAL A 539 -27.04 -28.01 -29.87
CA VAL A 539 -26.20 -29.08 -30.44
C VAL A 539 -26.61 -29.41 -31.88
N GLN A 540 -27.93 -29.58 -32.11
CA GLN A 540 -28.46 -29.86 -33.45
C GLN A 540 -28.25 -28.68 -34.41
N TYR A 541 -28.39 -27.44 -33.92
CA TYR A 541 -28.13 -26.24 -34.71
C TYR A 541 -26.67 -26.16 -35.16
N PHE A 542 -25.69 -26.40 -34.28
CA PHE A 542 -24.27 -26.38 -34.66
C PHE A 542 -23.91 -27.50 -35.65
N GLN A 543 -24.49 -28.69 -35.50
CA GLN A 543 -24.30 -29.78 -36.47
C GLN A 543 -24.93 -29.47 -37.83
N ARG A 544 -26.14 -28.89 -37.88
CA ARG A 544 -26.83 -28.57 -39.15
C ARG A 544 -26.27 -27.34 -39.86
N GLN A 545 -25.96 -26.27 -39.12
CA GLN A 545 -25.61 -24.97 -39.68
C GLN A 545 -24.12 -24.81 -40.02
N TYR A 546 -23.24 -25.51 -39.28
CA TYR A 546 -21.78 -25.36 -39.41
C TYR A 546 -21.04 -26.69 -39.61
N ASN A 547 -21.77 -27.82 -39.71
CA ASN A 547 -21.21 -29.17 -39.72
C ASN A 547 -20.22 -29.43 -38.57
N TYR A 548 -20.49 -28.88 -37.38
CA TYR A 548 -19.60 -28.95 -36.22
C TYR A 548 -20.13 -29.92 -35.15
N PRO A 549 -19.57 -31.14 -35.02
CA PRO A 549 -19.93 -32.07 -33.96
C PRO A 549 -19.29 -31.65 -32.64
N LEU A 550 -20.10 -31.04 -31.76
CA LEU A 550 -19.69 -30.59 -30.43
C LEU A 550 -19.40 -31.79 -29.50
N LYS A 551 -18.28 -31.73 -28.78
CA LYS A 551 -17.79 -32.81 -27.90
C LYS A 551 -18.20 -32.60 -26.44
N TYR A 552 -18.13 -31.36 -25.95
CA TYR A 552 -18.40 -31.01 -24.55
C TYR A 552 -19.89 -30.73 -24.30
N THR A 553 -20.77 -31.60 -24.80
CA THR A 553 -22.23 -31.38 -24.76
C THR A 553 -22.83 -31.45 -23.35
N HIS A 554 -22.15 -32.14 -22.44
CA HIS A 554 -22.50 -32.24 -21.02
C HIS A 554 -22.00 -31.05 -20.17
N TRP A 555 -21.33 -30.05 -20.75
CA TRP A 555 -20.88 -28.82 -20.08
C TRP A 555 -21.86 -27.66 -20.31
N PRO A 556 -21.91 -26.64 -19.42
CA PRO A 556 -22.73 -25.46 -19.62
C PRO A 556 -22.24 -24.59 -20.77
N CYS A 557 -23.13 -23.77 -21.32
CA CYS A 557 -22.86 -22.87 -22.43
C CYS A 557 -22.46 -21.47 -21.93
N LEU A 558 -21.61 -20.75 -22.68
CA LEU A 558 -21.35 -19.33 -22.42
C LEU A 558 -22.59 -18.51 -22.81
N GLN A 559 -22.91 -17.49 -22.02
CA GLN A 559 -23.94 -16.50 -22.37
C GLN A 559 -23.27 -15.17 -22.71
N ALA A 560 -23.74 -14.55 -23.80
CA ALA A 560 -23.38 -13.20 -24.22
C ALA A 560 -24.63 -12.43 -24.69
N GLY A 561 -24.46 -11.17 -25.12
CA GLY A 561 -25.57 -10.36 -25.66
C GLY A 561 -26.46 -9.74 -24.59
N ASN A 562 -27.74 -9.53 -24.94
CA ASN A 562 -28.75 -8.91 -24.06
C ASN A 562 -29.36 -9.99 -23.13
N PRO A 563 -29.51 -9.75 -21.81
CA PRO A 563 -30.24 -10.66 -20.92
C PRO A 563 -31.62 -11.11 -21.40
N THR A 564 -32.37 -10.29 -22.17
CA THR A 564 -33.69 -10.67 -22.70
C THR A 564 -33.63 -11.54 -23.97
N ARG A 565 -32.50 -11.53 -24.69
CA ARG A 565 -32.24 -12.35 -25.88
C ARG A 565 -30.77 -12.82 -25.84
N PRO A 566 -30.44 -13.80 -24.98
CA PRO A 566 -29.07 -14.23 -24.77
C PRO A 566 -28.52 -14.95 -26.01
N THR A 567 -27.29 -14.64 -26.36
CA THR A 567 -26.51 -15.43 -27.35
C THR A 567 -25.83 -16.58 -26.61
N TYR A 568 -26.13 -17.82 -27.02
CA TYR A 568 -25.51 -19.03 -26.50
C TYR A 568 -24.29 -19.39 -27.35
N LEU A 569 -23.12 -19.50 -26.71
CA LEU A 569 -21.85 -19.81 -27.38
C LEU A 569 -21.22 -21.05 -26.72
N PRO A 570 -21.13 -22.21 -27.43
CA PRO A 570 -20.47 -23.40 -26.90
C PRO A 570 -19.02 -23.11 -26.51
N MET A 571 -18.58 -23.62 -25.36
CA MET A 571 -17.24 -23.38 -24.82
C MET A 571 -16.11 -23.85 -25.76
N GLU A 572 -16.38 -24.89 -26.56
CA GLU A 572 -15.42 -25.47 -27.52
C GLU A 572 -15.07 -24.52 -28.67
N VAL A 573 -16.00 -23.64 -29.08
CA VAL A 573 -15.86 -22.78 -30.27
C VAL A 573 -15.46 -21.34 -29.93
N CYS A 574 -14.84 -21.13 -28.76
CA CYS A 574 -14.54 -19.81 -28.19
C CYS A 574 -13.09 -19.71 -27.68
N ASN A 575 -12.33 -18.74 -28.19
CA ASN A 575 -10.99 -18.39 -27.70
C ASN A 575 -11.03 -17.10 -26.86
N ILE A 576 -10.22 -17.01 -25.80
CA ILE A 576 -10.03 -15.76 -25.04
C ILE A 576 -9.19 -14.78 -25.86
N VAL A 577 -9.72 -13.58 -26.11
CA VAL A 577 -9.03 -12.54 -26.88
C VAL A 577 -7.78 -12.04 -26.13
N LYS A 578 -6.66 -11.89 -26.86
CA LYS A 578 -5.37 -11.38 -26.36
C LYS A 578 -5.49 -9.95 -25.78
N GLY A 579 -4.59 -9.57 -24.87
CA GLY A 579 -4.49 -8.20 -24.36
C GLY A 579 -5.55 -7.81 -23.31
N GLN A 580 -6.19 -8.80 -22.68
CA GLN A 580 -7.18 -8.57 -21.64
C GLN A 580 -6.57 -8.64 -20.24
N ARG A 581 -6.55 -7.50 -19.53
CA ARG A 581 -6.04 -7.40 -18.17
C ARG A 581 -6.83 -8.29 -17.20
N TYR A 582 -6.14 -9.19 -16.51
CA TYR A 582 -6.72 -9.91 -15.38
C TYR A 582 -6.93 -8.93 -14.21
N SER A 583 -8.20 -8.66 -13.89
CA SER A 583 -8.57 -7.59 -12.95
C SER A 583 -9.03 -8.11 -11.58
N SER A 584 -9.19 -9.43 -11.44
CA SER A 584 -9.54 -10.09 -10.18
C SER A 584 -8.33 -10.24 -9.25
N LYS A 585 -8.58 -10.43 -7.95
CA LYS A 585 -7.55 -10.67 -6.93
C LYS A 585 -6.78 -11.97 -7.25
N LEU A 586 -5.46 -11.86 -7.48
CA LEU A 586 -4.58 -13.01 -7.70
C LEU A 586 -4.49 -13.89 -6.44
N ASN A 587 -4.38 -15.21 -6.63
CA ASN A 587 -4.16 -16.16 -5.53
C ASN A 587 -2.70 -16.13 -5.02
N GLU A 588 -2.40 -16.73 -3.86
CA GLU A 588 -1.06 -16.66 -3.26
C GLU A 588 0.07 -17.17 -4.17
N ASN A 589 -0.19 -18.20 -5.00
CA ASN A 589 0.80 -18.73 -5.93
C ASN A 589 1.03 -17.78 -7.10
N GLN A 590 -0.04 -17.21 -7.67
CA GLN A 590 0.05 -16.17 -8.70
C GLN A 590 0.74 -14.91 -8.18
N VAL A 591 0.48 -14.49 -6.94
CA VAL A 591 1.17 -13.36 -6.27
C VAL A 591 2.66 -13.67 -6.09
N ARG A 592 3.02 -14.88 -5.63
CA ARG A 592 4.42 -15.30 -5.51
C ARG A 592 5.13 -15.32 -6.85
N ASN A 593 4.46 -15.80 -7.90
CA ASN A 593 4.99 -15.87 -9.26
C ASN A 593 5.20 -14.48 -9.86
N ILE A 594 4.18 -13.58 -9.80
CA ILE A 594 4.32 -12.23 -10.37
C ILE A 594 5.35 -11.39 -9.60
N LEU A 595 5.49 -11.57 -8.29
CA LEU A 595 6.58 -10.96 -7.51
C LEU A 595 7.95 -11.48 -7.97
N ARG A 596 8.11 -12.81 -8.13
CA ARG A 596 9.37 -13.39 -8.66
C ARG A 596 9.71 -12.86 -10.06
N LEU A 597 8.72 -12.60 -10.89
CA LEU A 597 8.87 -12.13 -12.28
C LEU A 597 9.05 -10.60 -12.41
N ALA A 598 8.69 -9.82 -11.39
CA ALA A 598 8.74 -8.35 -11.38
C ALA A 598 9.76 -7.72 -10.40
N CYS A 599 10.30 -8.50 -9.45
CA CYS A 599 11.31 -8.04 -8.49
C CYS A 599 12.73 -8.00 -9.09
N GLU A 600 13.02 -6.94 -9.82
CA GLU A 600 14.30 -6.73 -10.52
C GLU A 600 15.31 -5.92 -9.70
N ARG A 601 16.60 -6.27 -9.77
CA ARG A 601 17.65 -5.53 -9.07
C ARG A 601 17.87 -4.15 -9.69
N PRO A 602 18.48 -3.20 -8.96
CA PRO A 602 18.65 -1.82 -9.42
C PRO A 602 19.33 -1.70 -10.79
N ALA A 603 20.42 -2.43 -11.03
CA ALA A 603 21.10 -2.44 -12.32
C ALA A 603 20.20 -2.93 -13.46
N ASP A 604 19.60 -4.13 -13.34
CA ASP A 604 18.71 -4.69 -14.36
C ASP A 604 17.49 -3.80 -14.63
N ARG A 605 17.02 -3.06 -13.62
CA ARG A 605 15.90 -2.11 -13.74
C ARG A 605 16.32 -0.81 -14.41
N GLU A 606 17.49 -0.27 -14.08
CA GLU A 606 18.07 0.91 -14.73
C GLU A 606 18.28 0.66 -16.23
N GLU A 607 18.88 -0.49 -16.57
CA GLU A 607 19.09 -0.94 -17.95
C GLU A 607 17.75 -1.08 -18.70
N ARG A 608 16.74 -1.74 -18.11
CA ARG A 608 15.43 -1.86 -18.74
C ARG A 608 14.71 -0.54 -18.90
N THR A 609 14.83 0.40 -17.95
CA THR A 609 14.29 1.76 -18.09
C THR A 609 14.93 2.48 -19.29
N LEU A 610 16.25 2.41 -19.46
CA LEU A 610 16.93 2.94 -20.65
C LEU A 610 16.50 2.21 -21.95
N GLY A 611 16.23 0.91 -21.87
CA GLY A 611 15.68 0.11 -22.97
C GLY A 611 14.30 0.56 -23.44
N VAL A 612 13.47 1.14 -22.58
CA VAL A 612 12.16 1.69 -22.96
C VAL A 612 12.32 2.92 -23.86
N LEU A 613 13.21 3.87 -23.52
CA LEU A 613 13.44 5.06 -24.35
C LEU A 613 13.90 4.68 -25.76
N LYS A 614 14.83 3.72 -25.86
CA LYS A 614 15.35 3.20 -27.14
C LYS A 614 14.25 2.56 -28.01
N LYS A 615 13.23 1.93 -27.41
CA LYS A 615 12.12 1.28 -28.13
C LYS A 615 10.95 2.20 -28.48
N ASN A 616 10.71 3.20 -27.65
CA ASN A 616 9.74 4.25 -27.94
C ASN A 616 10.28 5.22 -28.99
N ASN A 617 11.60 5.52 -28.94
CA ASN A 617 12.32 6.45 -29.80
C ASN A 617 11.61 7.81 -29.94
N TYR A 618 11.31 8.44 -28.79
CA TYR A 618 10.55 9.70 -28.74
C TYR A 618 11.08 10.77 -29.70
N THR A 619 12.40 10.92 -29.88
CA THR A 619 12.99 11.91 -30.81
C THR A 619 12.57 11.72 -32.27
N ALA A 620 12.12 10.53 -32.66
CA ALA A 620 11.64 10.22 -34.01
C ALA A 620 10.10 10.20 -34.13
N ASP A 621 9.35 10.45 -33.05
CA ASP A 621 7.89 10.37 -33.04
C ASP A 621 7.21 11.66 -33.55
N ASP A 622 6.26 11.54 -34.48
CA ASP A 622 5.69 12.71 -35.16
C ASP A 622 4.81 13.59 -34.27
N TYR A 623 4.13 13.03 -33.25
CA TYR A 623 3.39 13.85 -32.29
C TYR A 623 4.34 14.65 -31.40
N THR A 624 5.47 14.07 -30.98
CA THR A 624 6.49 14.84 -30.24
C THR A 624 7.14 15.93 -31.08
N LYS A 625 7.38 15.70 -32.38
CA LYS A 625 7.90 16.71 -33.32
C LYS A 625 6.93 17.87 -33.50
N GLU A 626 5.65 17.59 -33.75
CA GLU A 626 4.60 18.61 -33.91
C GLU A 626 4.55 19.52 -32.67
N PHE A 627 4.63 18.95 -31.46
CA PHE A 627 4.65 19.69 -30.19
C PHE A 627 6.06 20.17 -29.75
N GLY A 628 7.07 20.10 -30.61
CA GLY A 628 8.43 20.59 -30.33
C GLY A 628 9.16 19.90 -29.16
N ILE A 629 8.71 18.71 -28.76
CA ILE A 629 9.18 17.98 -27.57
C ILE A 629 10.49 17.23 -27.88
N LYS A 630 11.52 17.44 -27.06
CA LYS A 630 12.81 16.75 -27.14
C LYS A 630 13.12 16.08 -25.79
N VAL A 631 13.15 14.75 -25.78
CA VAL A 631 13.47 13.93 -24.60
C VAL A 631 14.96 13.57 -24.60
N ASN A 632 15.66 13.83 -23.50
CA ASN A 632 17.03 13.40 -23.27
C ASN A 632 17.07 11.88 -22.98
N HIS A 633 18.01 11.16 -23.59
CA HIS A 633 18.17 9.70 -23.43
C HIS A 633 18.99 9.29 -22.20
N GLN A 634 19.52 10.25 -21.44
CA GLN A 634 20.23 10.02 -20.19
C GLN A 634 19.32 10.18 -18.96
N LEU A 635 19.46 9.28 -18.00
CA LEU A 635 18.87 9.36 -16.67
C LEU A 635 19.40 10.61 -15.95
N ALA A 636 18.52 11.36 -15.27
CA ALA A 636 18.92 12.49 -14.45
C ALA A 636 19.93 12.06 -13.38
N LEU A 637 21.13 12.62 -13.44
CA LEU A 637 22.13 12.53 -12.37
C LEU A 637 21.78 13.59 -11.32
N VAL A 638 21.64 13.17 -10.07
CA VAL A 638 21.12 13.99 -8.97
C VAL A 638 22.09 13.96 -7.81
N ASP A 639 22.43 15.15 -7.29
CA ASP A 639 23.18 15.28 -6.04
C ASP A 639 22.29 14.90 -4.85
N ALA A 640 22.81 13.98 -4.04
CA ALA A 640 22.12 13.38 -2.90
C ALA A 640 23.00 13.42 -1.65
N ARG A 641 22.41 13.15 -0.49
CA ARG A 641 23.12 13.03 0.79
C ARG A 641 22.71 11.75 1.50
N VAL A 642 23.65 11.04 2.09
CA VAL A 642 23.36 9.91 2.99
C VAL A 642 23.41 10.42 4.42
N LEU A 643 22.22 10.61 5.01
CA LEU A 643 22.06 11.00 6.41
C LEU A 643 22.67 9.93 7.36
N PRO A 644 23.28 10.33 8.48
CA PRO A 644 23.79 9.39 9.48
C PRO A 644 22.62 8.67 10.18
N ALA A 645 22.77 7.37 10.45
CA ALA A 645 21.80 6.64 11.26
C ALA A 645 21.82 7.13 12.72
N PRO A 646 20.67 7.26 13.39
CA PRO A 646 20.62 7.68 14.79
C PRO A 646 21.22 6.62 15.72
N LYS A 647 21.77 7.08 16.85
CA LYS A 647 22.11 6.20 17.97
C LYS A 647 20.86 5.73 18.68
N LEU A 648 20.81 4.42 18.98
CA LEU A 648 19.68 3.79 19.65
C LEU A 648 20.07 3.37 21.07
N LYS A 649 19.25 3.72 22.05
CA LYS A 649 19.41 3.31 23.45
C LYS A 649 18.56 2.09 23.77
N TYR A 650 19.14 1.20 24.56
CA TYR A 650 18.58 0.00 25.17
C TYR A 650 18.80 0.03 26.69
N HIS A 651 18.20 -0.88 27.44
CA HIS A 651 18.26 -0.87 28.92
C HIS A 651 19.67 -1.21 29.44
N ASP A 652 20.16 -0.45 30.43
CA ASP A 652 21.54 -0.54 30.93
C ASP A 652 21.89 -1.86 31.66
N SER A 653 20.90 -2.72 31.95
CA SER A 653 21.13 -4.11 32.41
C SER A 653 21.28 -5.15 31.28
N GLY A 654 21.35 -4.70 30.03
CA GLY A 654 21.89 -5.45 28.90
C GLY A 654 23.41 -5.37 28.85
N LYS A 655 24.07 -6.34 28.19
CA LYS A 655 25.52 -6.29 27.93
C LYS A 655 25.90 -5.22 26.90
N GLU A 656 24.96 -4.89 26.02
CA GLU A 656 25.06 -3.80 25.05
C GLU A 656 23.86 -2.86 25.27
N LYS A 657 24.16 -1.63 25.70
CA LYS A 657 23.17 -0.61 26.11
C LYS A 657 22.99 0.51 25.08
N ASP A 658 24.02 0.73 24.25
CA ASP A 658 24.06 1.75 23.20
C ASP A 658 24.32 1.04 21.86
N CYS A 659 23.52 1.33 20.83
CA CYS A 659 23.50 0.60 19.57
C CYS A 659 23.62 1.57 18.38
N ASN A 660 24.57 1.29 17.48
CA ASN A 660 24.79 2.05 16.25
C ASN A 660 24.30 1.21 15.05
N PRO A 661 23.15 1.53 14.43
CA PRO A 661 22.59 0.73 13.33
C PRO A 661 23.48 0.76 12.07
N SER A 662 23.74 -0.40 11.47
CA SER A 662 24.55 -0.52 10.26
C SER A 662 23.66 -0.77 9.05
N VAL A 663 23.76 0.07 8.02
CA VAL A 663 22.96 -0.01 6.77
C VAL A 663 21.46 -0.22 7.06
N GLY A 664 20.91 0.56 8.00
CA GLY A 664 19.50 0.53 8.38
C GLY A 664 19.07 -0.73 9.16
N GLN A 665 20.01 -1.49 9.74
CA GLN A 665 19.75 -2.78 10.40
C GLN A 665 20.51 -2.91 11.72
N TRP A 666 19.90 -3.59 12.68
CA TRP A 666 20.53 -4.04 13.93
C TRP A 666 19.84 -5.33 14.41
N ASN A 667 20.17 -5.81 15.61
CA ASN A 667 19.60 -7.02 16.21
C ASN A 667 19.41 -6.83 17.74
N MET A 668 18.77 -7.80 18.40
CA MET A 668 18.57 -7.83 19.86
C MET A 668 19.69 -8.55 20.63
N ILE A 669 20.78 -8.97 19.97
CA ILE A 669 21.88 -9.69 20.64
C ILE A 669 22.50 -8.76 21.69
N ASN A 670 22.79 -9.31 22.88
CA ASN A 670 23.33 -8.62 24.06
C ASN A 670 22.47 -7.48 24.66
N LYS A 671 21.30 -7.17 24.11
CA LYS A 671 20.45 -6.02 24.50
C LYS A 671 19.23 -6.46 25.31
N LYS A 672 18.72 -5.55 26.14
CA LYS A 672 17.39 -5.66 26.77
C LYS A 672 16.54 -4.44 26.40
N MET A 673 15.25 -4.66 26.17
CA MET A 673 14.25 -3.64 25.85
C MET A 673 14.26 -2.52 26.89
N VAL A 674 14.17 -1.26 26.44
CA VAL A 674 14.19 -0.06 27.31
C VAL A 674 13.14 -0.12 28.41
N ASN A 675 11.95 -0.62 28.09
CA ASN A 675 10.94 -1.05 29.07
C ASN A 675 10.31 -2.35 28.59
N GLY A 676 10.54 -3.46 29.29
CA GLY A 676 9.72 -4.66 29.15
C GLY A 676 8.38 -4.51 29.86
N GLY A 677 7.32 -5.02 29.26
CA GLY A 677 6.00 -5.15 29.88
C GLY A 677 5.93 -6.36 30.83
N SER A 678 5.06 -6.26 31.82
CA SER A 678 4.66 -7.36 32.71
C SER A 678 3.45 -8.10 32.12
N ILE A 679 3.47 -9.43 32.17
CA ILE A 679 2.35 -10.31 31.79
C ILE A 679 2.29 -11.46 32.80
N LYS A 680 1.42 -11.30 33.80
CA LYS A 680 1.16 -12.28 34.86
C LYS A 680 0.24 -13.39 34.38
N TYR A 681 -0.71 -13.08 33.50
CA TYR A 681 -1.77 -14.00 33.10
C TYR A 681 -1.83 -14.13 31.57
N TRP A 682 -1.31 -15.23 31.06
CA TRP A 682 -1.37 -15.58 29.65
C TRP A 682 -1.88 -17.01 29.44
N ALA A 683 -2.42 -17.27 28.25
CA ALA A 683 -2.91 -18.57 27.84
C ALA A 683 -2.56 -18.84 26.37
N CYS A 684 -2.62 -20.10 25.94
CA CYS A 684 -2.48 -20.49 24.54
C CYS A 684 -3.68 -21.33 24.07
N LEU A 685 -4.23 -20.95 22.93
CA LEU A 685 -5.26 -21.68 22.19
C LEU A 685 -4.70 -22.09 20.83
N THR A 686 -4.85 -23.36 20.45
CA THR A 686 -4.38 -23.87 19.15
C THR A 686 -5.51 -24.49 18.33
N PHE A 687 -5.54 -24.12 17.05
CA PHE A 687 -6.37 -24.74 16.01
C PHE A 687 -5.51 -25.52 15.00
N ALA A 688 -4.20 -25.67 15.24
CA ALA A 688 -3.31 -26.40 14.35
C ALA A 688 -3.58 -27.91 14.44
N SER A 689 -4.11 -28.49 13.37
CA SER A 689 -4.45 -29.92 13.35
C SER A 689 -3.18 -30.78 13.44
N ARG A 690 -2.16 -30.41 12.67
CA ARG A 690 -0.96 -31.22 12.34
C ARG A 690 0.23 -31.07 13.31
N ILE A 691 0.13 -30.21 14.31
CA ILE A 691 1.21 -29.95 15.28
C ILE A 691 0.94 -30.75 16.57
N HIS A 692 1.98 -31.37 17.13
CA HIS A 692 1.89 -32.15 18.36
C HIS A 692 1.79 -31.24 19.60
N PRO A 693 1.01 -31.56 20.65
CA PRO A 693 0.90 -30.72 21.85
C PRO A 693 2.25 -30.27 22.45
N ASN A 694 3.19 -31.20 22.62
CA ASN A 694 4.52 -30.93 23.18
C ASN A 694 5.34 -29.93 22.34
N GLU A 695 5.12 -29.84 21.02
CA GLU A 695 5.78 -28.82 20.17
C GLU A 695 5.20 -27.43 20.40
N ILE A 696 3.92 -27.35 20.78
CA ILE A 696 3.20 -26.12 21.09
C ILE A 696 3.56 -25.62 22.48
N GLU A 697 3.63 -26.51 23.45
CA GLU A 697 4.13 -26.24 24.81
C GLU A 697 5.56 -25.68 24.73
N ARG A 698 6.48 -26.43 24.11
CA ARG A 698 7.87 -26.00 23.89
C ARG A 698 7.96 -24.67 23.14
N PHE A 699 7.14 -24.44 22.11
CA PHE A 699 7.10 -23.15 21.40
C PHE A 699 6.70 -21.99 22.33
N CYS A 700 5.74 -22.21 23.23
CA CYS A 700 5.33 -21.21 24.19
C CYS A 700 6.42 -20.96 25.25
N GLU A 701 7.06 -22.02 25.75
CA GLU A 701 8.21 -21.92 26.66
C GLU A 701 9.38 -21.15 26.02
N ASP A 702 9.81 -21.54 24.82
CA ASP A 702 10.88 -20.87 24.05
C ASP A 702 10.55 -19.39 23.80
N LEU A 703 9.27 -19.05 23.57
CA LEU A 703 8.81 -17.67 23.40
C LEU A 703 8.81 -16.88 24.72
N VAL A 704 8.35 -17.46 25.82
CA VAL A 704 8.31 -16.80 27.14
C VAL A 704 9.73 -16.61 27.67
N MET A 705 10.60 -17.63 27.55
CA MET A 705 12.03 -17.51 27.83
C MET A 705 12.70 -16.43 26.97
N MET A 706 12.36 -16.34 25.66
CA MET A 706 12.85 -15.26 24.80
C MET A 706 12.43 -13.88 25.32
N CYS A 707 11.14 -13.67 25.60
CA CYS A 707 10.62 -12.41 26.12
C CYS A 707 11.31 -11.97 27.42
N ASN A 708 11.48 -12.91 28.37
CA ASN A 708 12.15 -12.64 29.65
C ASN A 708 13.65 -12.35 29.46
N SER A 709 14.33 -13.07 28.56
CA SER A 709 15.76 -12.86 28.29
C SER A 709 16.06 -11.46 27.74
N ILE A 710 15.15 -10.88 26.95
CA ILE A 710 15.26 -9.52 26.40
C ILE A 710 14.58 -8.45 27.27
N GLY A 711 14.16 -8.79 28.50
CA GLY A 711 13.80 -7.82 29.54
C GLY A 711 12.30 -7.65 29.84
N MET A 712 11.41 -8.47 29.27
CA MET A 712 10.00 -8.54 29.72
C MET A 712 9.88 -9.29 31.06
N GLN A 713 8.70 -9.22 31.68
CA GLN A 713 8.35 -9.96 32.89
C GLN A 713 7.10 -10.80 32.65
N ILE A 714 7.27 -11.95 31.99
CA ILE A 714 6.19 -12.90 31.69
C ILE A 714 6.31 -14.12 32.61
N ASN A 715 5.21 -14.52 33.27
CA ASN A 715 5.17 -15.75 34.05
C ASN A 715 5.49 -16.97 33.17
N THR A 716 6.36 -17.88 33.64
CA THR A 716 6.87 -19.00 32.82
C THR A 716 5.79 -19.99 32.40
N GLN A 717 4.79 -20.20 33.25
CA GLN A 717 3.65 -21.09 32.99
C GLN A 717 2.39 -20.27 32.65
N PRO A 718 1.50 -20.78 31.77
CA PRO A 718 0.22 -20.16 31.48
C PRO A 718 -0.74 -20.27 32.67
N CYS A 719 -1.76 -19.41 32.73
CA CYS A 719 -2.75 -19.43 33.82
C CYS A 719 -3.79 -20.56 33.70
N VAL A 720 -3.86 -21.22 32.54
CA VAL A 720 -4.68 -22.40 32.24
C VAL A 720 -3.91 -23.33 31.30
N GLN A 721 -4.26 -24.62 31.24
CA GLN A 721 -3.65 -25.58 30.31
C GLN A 721 -3.84 -25.14 28.83
N ILE A 722 -2.89 -25.50 27.96
CA ILE A 722 -2.96 -25.19 26.54
C ILE A 722 -4.11 -25.98 25.88
N ASN A 723 -5.07 -25.27 25.29
CA ASN A 723 -6.27 -25.87 24.73
C ASN A 723 -6.13 -26.08 23.21
N LYS A 724 -6.46 -27.29 22.72
CA LYS A 724 -6.55 -27.62 21.28
C LYS A 724 -8.02 -27.74 20.87
N ALA A 725 -8.47 -26.85 19.99
CA ALA A 725 -9.87 -26.74 19.56
C ALA A 725 -10.04 -27.00 18.06
N HIS A 726 -11.26 -27.39 17.65
CA HIS A 726 -11.57 -27.59 16.23
C HIS A 726 -11.74 -26.25 15.49
N GLN A 727 -11.34 -26.21 14.22
CA GLN A 727 -11.31 -24.99 13.40
C GLN A 727 -12.69 -24.39 13.09
N ASP A 728 -13.77 -25.15 13.28
CA ASP A 728 -15.14 -24.67 13.03
C ASP A 728 -15.70 -23.91 14.25
N ASN A 729 -15.13 -24.14 15.44
CA ASN A 729 -15.62 -23.61 16.73
C ASN A 729 -14.76 -22.45 17.26
N VAL A 730 -14.16 -21.63 16.38
CA VAL A 730 -13.17 -20.60 16.74
C VAL A 730 -13.69 -19.64 17.82
N GLU A 731 -14.88 -19.09 17.63
CA GLU A 731 -15.47 -18.15 18.59
C GLU A 731 -15.75 -18.80 19.94
N ALA A 732 -16.42 -19.96 19.94
CA ALA A 732 -16.77 -20.69 21.16
C ALA A 732 -15.51 -21.08 21.96
N ALA A 733 -14.45 -21.52 21.28
CA ALA A 733 -13.17 -21.85 21.90
C ALA A 733 -12.47 -20.62 22.52
N ILE A 734 -12.57 -19.45 21.88
CA ILE A 734 -11.99 -18.20 22.40
C ILE A 734 -12.79 -17.65 23.58
N ARG A 735 -14.13 -17.62 23.50
CA ARG A 735 -14.98 -17.26 24.65
C ARG A 735 -14.78 -18.24 25.81
N GLY A 736 -14.64 -19.53 25.52
CA GLY A 736 -14.37 -20.60 26.47
C GLY A 736 -13.05 -20.45 27.22
N ILE A 737 -11.91 -20.32 26.51
CA ILE A 737 -10.60 -20.16 27.18
C ILE A 737 -10.51 -18.85 27.98
N HIS A 738 -11.16 -17.78 27.51
CA HIS A 738 -11.26 -16.52 28.25
C HIS A 738 -12.06 -16.68 29.55
N GLY A 739 -13.26 -17.25 29.48
CA GLY A 739 -14.12 -17.49 30.64
C GLY A 739 -13.48 -18.44 31.66
N HIS A 740 -12.87 -19.53 31.19
CA HIS A 740 -12.15 -20.47 32.05
C HIS A 740 -10.93 -19.82 32.72
N SER A 741 -10.18 -18.97 32.01
CA SER A 741 -9.08 -18.19 32.61
C SER A 741 -9.58 -17.28 33.73
N ALA A 742 -10.70 -16.56 33.52
CA ALA A 742 -11.29 -15.73 34.57
C ALA A 742 -11.77 -16.55 35.78
N GLN A 743 -12.36 -17.73 35.55
CA GLN A 743 -12.80 -18.65 36.60
C GLN A 743 -11.62 -19.16 37.44
N VAL A 744 -10.53 -19.61 36.81
CA VAL A 744 -9.34 -20.11 37.51
C VAL A 744 -8.64 -18.99 38.29
N LEU A 745 -8.61 -17.77 37.77
CA LEU A 745 -8.09 -16.62 38.52
C LEU A 745 -8.95 -16.29 39.74
N ALA A 746 -10.29 -16.31 39.61
CA ALA A 746 -11.19 -16.11 40.75
C ALA A 746 -11.02 -17.21 41.82
N GLN A 747 -10.89 -18.48 41.42
CA GLN A 747 -10.60 -19.61 42.32
C GLN A 747 -9.26 -19.48 43.05
N GLN A 748 -8.25 -18.86 42.42
CA GLN A 748 -6.95 -18.53 43.02
C GLN A 748 -6.99 -17.28 43.92
N GLY A 749 -8.17 -16.77 44.28
CA GLY A 749 -8.33 -15.53 45.07
C GLY A 749 -7.95 -14.24 44.33
N ARG A 750 -7.73 -14.30 43.01
CA ARG A 750 -7.28 -13.19 42.17
C ARG A 750 -8.47 -12.45 41.53
N THR A 751 -9.52 -12.22 42.31
CA THR A 751 -10.76 -11.56 41.88
C THR A 751 -10.48 -10.21 41.23
N GLY A 752 -11.04 -9.97 40.04
CA GLY A 752 -10.80 -8.75 39.24
C GLY A 752 -9.52 -8.75 38.39
N GLN A 753 -8.64 -9.75 38.52
CA GLN A 753 -7.60 -9.99 37.51
C GLN A 753 -8.21 -10.62 36.25
N HIS A 754 -7.60 -10.39 35.09
CA HIS A 754 -8.07 -10.86 33.79
C HIS A 754 -6.91 -11.38 32.93
N LEU A 755 -7.25 -12.05 31.82
CA LEU A 755 -6.27 -12.57 30.86
C LEU A 755 -5.62 -11.42 30.09
N GLU A 756 -4.31 -11.21 30.30
CA GLU A 756 -3.56 -10.10 29.72
C GLU A 756 -3.06 -10.40 28.31
N LEU A 757 -2.71 -11.67 28.01
CA LEU A 757 -2.24 -12.12 26.69
C LEU A 757 -2.83 -13.48 26.30
N LEU A 758 -3.44 -13.55 25.11
CA LEU A 758 -3.83 -14.82 24.48
C LEU A 758 -2.97 -15.09 23.24
N ILE A 759 -2.14 -16.13 23.32
CA ILE A 759 -1.41 -16.69 22.18
C ILE A 759 -2.38 -17.56 21.39
N ILE A 760 -2.46 -17.38 20.07
CA ILE A 760 -3.37 -18.15 19.21
C ILE A 760 -2.59 -18.76 18.06
N ILE A 761 -2.46 -20.09 18.03
CA ILE A 761 -1.98 -20.78 16.84
C ILE A 761 -3.17 -20.98 15.90
N LEU A 762 -3.12 -20.30 14.76
CA LEU A 762 -4.18 -20.25 13.76
C LEU A 762 -4.46 -21.63 13.14
N PRO A 763 -5.64 -21.85 12.56
CA PRO A 763 -5.91 -23.04 11.74
C PRO A 763 -4.93 -23.16 10.57
N ASP A 764 -4.83 -24.36 10.00
CA ASP A 764 -4.08 -24.61 8.77
C ASP A 764 -4.70 -23.89 7.55
N MET A 765 -6.01 -23.59 7.62
CA MET A 765 -6.77 -22.85 6.61
C MET A 765 -6.87 -21.34 6.92
N THR A 766 -6.81 -20.50 5.90
CA THR A 766 -6.91 -19.03 6.04
C THR A 766 -8.36 -18.56 6.11
N GLY A 767 -8.70 -17.77 7.13
CA GLY A 767 -9.96 -17.02 7.19
C GLY A 767 -10.20 -16.39 8.57
N SER A 768 -10.11 -17.21 9.63
CA SER A 768 -10.48 -16.86 11.01
C SER A 768 -9.73 -15.68 11.64
N TYR A 769 -8.60 -15.22 11.07
CA TYR A 769 -7.83 -14.11 11.64
C TYR A 769 -8.65 -12.83 11.84
N GLY A 770 -9.60 -12.53 10.94
CA GLY A 770 -10.46 -11.35 11.05
C GLY A 770 -11.38 -11.44 12.27
N MET A 771 -12.21 -12.48 12.31
CA MET A 771 -13.09 -12.85 13.42
C MET A 771 -12.36 -12.88 14.78
N ILE A 772 -11.20 -13.54 14.85
CA ILE A 772 -10.34 -13.60 16.05
C ILE A 772 -9.96 -12.19 16.53
N LYS A 773 -9.62 -11.29 15.61
CA LYS A 773 -9.25 -9.92 15.93
C LYS A 773 -10.43 -9.06 16.33
N ARG A 774 -11.60 -9.20 15.69
CA ARG A 774 -12.85 -8.56 16.11
C ARG A 774 -13.20 -8.96 17.54
N LEU A 775 -13.45 -10.25 17.77
CA LEU A 775 -13.86 -10.83 19.05
C LEU A 775 -12.95 -10.40 20.22
N CYS A 776 -11.63 -10.58 20.08
CA CYS A 776 -10.71 -10.28 21.19
C CYS A 776 -10.53 -8.77 21.44
N GLU A 777 -10.57 -7.92 20.41
CA GLU A 777 -10.21 -6.50 20.54
C GLU A 777 -11.42 -5.58 20.78
N THR A 778 -12.63 -5.98 20.35
CA THR A 778 -13.87 -5.19 20.52
C THR A 778 -14.85 -5.76 21.56
N GLU A 779 -14.88 -7.08 21.78
CA GLU A 779 -15.82 -7.71 22.72
C GLU A 779 -15.19 -8.17 24.03
N LEU A 780 -14.07 -8.90 23.97
CA LEU A 780 -13.45 -9.48 25.17
C LEU A 780 -12.43 -8.54 25.84
N GLY A 781 -11.71 -7.74 25.06
CA GLY A 781 -10.67 -6.84 25.57
C GLY A 781 -9.36 -7.56 25.93
N VAL A 782 -8.93 -8.52 25.10
CA VAL A 782 -7.74 -9.34 25.32
C VAL A 782 -6.70 -9.08 24.23
N ILE A 783 -5.47 -8.76 24.63
CA ILE A 783 -4.35 -8.65 23.69
C ILE A 783 -4.04 -10.02 23.09
N THR A 784 -4.06 -10.11 21.76
CA THR A 784 -3.81 -11.37 21.05
C THR A 784 -2.55 -11.35 20.19
N GLN A 785 -1.78 -12.44 20.29
CA GLN A 785 -0.66 -12.73 19.40
C GLN A 785 -0.91 -14.02 18.61
N CYS A 786 -1.37 -13.83 17.36
CA CYS A 786 -1.63 -14.92 16.43
C CYS A 786 -0.33 -15.43 15.78
N CYS A 787 -0.22 -16.75 15.62
CA CYS A 787 0.92 -17.45 15.03
C CYS A 787 0.42 -18.43 13.95
N ALA A 788 1.07 -18.46 12.78
CA ALA A 788 0.73 -19.43 11.73
C ALA A 788 1.44 -20.78 11.99
N PRO A 789 0.79 -21.94 11.81
CA PRO A 789 1.37 -23.27 12.07
C PRO A 789 2.77 -23.46 11.47
N LYS A 790 2.96 -23.08 10.21
CA LYS A 790 4.26 -23.15 9.50
C LYS A 790 5.41 -22.36 10.13
N ASN A 791 5.11 -21.33 10.94
CA ASN A 791 6.11 -20.56 11.67
C ASN A 791 6.39 -21.15 13.06
N VAL A 792 5.40 -21.81 13.68
CA VAL A 792 5.57 -22.54 14.94
C VAL A 792 6.52 -23.73 14.71
N MET A 793 6.20 -24.61 13.73
CA MET A 793 7.04 -25.77 13.39
C MET A 793 8.47 -25.38 12.97
N LYS A 794 8.63 -24.22 12.30
CA LYS A 794 9.96 -23.73 11.89
C LYS A 794 10.74 -23.08 13.04
N GLY A 795 10.04 -22.44 13.98
CA GLY A 795 10.61 -21.77 15.15
C GLY A 795 11.80 -20.85 14.83
N GLY A 796 12.84 -20.98 15.64
CA GLY A 796 14.13 -20.31 15.48
C GLY A 796 14.21 -18.95 16.18
N LYS A 797 15.37 -18.69 16.81
CA LYS A 797 15.60 -17.54 17.69
C LYS A 797 15.15 -16.20 17.10
N GLN A 798 15.49 -15.92 15.85
CA GLN A 798 15.14 -14.65 15.20
C GLN A 798 13.63 -14.46 14.98
N PHE A 799 12.85 -15.54 14.85
CA PHE A 799 11.39 -15.45 14.79
C PHE A 799 10.81 -15.09 16.15
N LEU A 800 11.28 -15.76 17.22
CA LEU A 800 10.87 -15.50 18.60
C LEU A 800 11.22 -14.07 19.04
N GLU A 801 12.43 -13.58 18.73
CA GLU A 801 12.82 -12.18 18.96
C GLU A 801 11.83 -11.18 18.29
N ASN A 802 11.48 -11.40 17.02
CA ASN A 802 10.51 -10.56 16.29
C ASN A 802 9.04 -10.78 16.70
N LEU A 803 8.77 -11.78 17.53
CA LEU A 803 7.45 -12.02 18.13
C LEU A 803 7.37 -11.31 19.48
N ALA A 804 8.38 -11.46 20.33
CA ALA A 804 8.54 -10.75 21.60
C ALA A 804 8.54 -9.22 21.43
N LEU A 805 9.21 -8.69 20.40
CA LEU A 805 9.15 -7.26 20.03
C LEU A 805 7.70 -6.76 19.82
N LYS A 806 6.82 -7.58 19.24
CA LYS A 806 5.41 -7.21 19.03
C LYS A 806 4.58 -7.35 20.30
N ILE A 807 4.81 -8.42 21.08
CA ILE A 807 4.12 -8.63 22.36
C ILE A 807 4.40 -7.44 23.29
N ASN A 808 5.67 -7.03 23.43
CA ASN A 808 6.05 -5.92 24.29
C ASN A 808 5.33 -4.60 23.93
N ALA A 809 5.26 -4.26 22.63
CA ALA A 809 4.57 -3.06 22.16
C ALA A 809 3.05 -3.12 22.42
N LYS A 810 2.44 -4.31 22.35
CA LYS A 810 1.01 -4.53 22.62
C LYS A 810 0.63 -4.46 24.10
N VAL A 811 1.59 -4.65 25.01
CA VAL A 811 1.40 -4.46 26.47
C VAL A 811 2.05 -3.16 26.98
N GLY A 812 2.24 -2.19 26.09
CA GLY A 812 2.68 -0.84 26.45
C GLY A 812 4.16 -0.67 26.81
N GLY A 813 5.00 -1.67 26.54
CA GLY A 813 6.47 -1.58 26.70
C GLY A 813 7.15 -0.69 25.64
N ARG A 814 8.46 -0.49 25.77
CA ARG A 814 9.32 0.24 24.82
C ARG A 814 10.51 -0.63 24.42
N ASN A 815 10.63 -0.92 23.13
CA ASN A 815 11.67 -1.81 22.62
C ASN A 815 13.04 -1.11 22.53
N THR A 816 13.06 0.09 21.97
CA THR A 816 14.25 0.95 21.81
C THR A 816 13.80 2.40 21.80
N VAL A 817 14.71 3.33 22.10
CA VAL A 817 14.49 4.79 21.98
C VAL A 817 15.69 5.43 21.28
N LEU A 818 15.53 6.63 20.74
CA LEU A 818 16.65 7.41 20.19
C LEU A 818 17.48 7.99 21.34
N GLU A 819 18.82 7.91 21.27
CA GLU A 819 19.71 8.51 22.29
C GLU A 819 19.47 10.02 22.42
N ASP A 820 19.37 10.70 21.28
CA ASP A 820 19.11 12.15 21.22
C ASP A 820 17.76 12.55 21.79
N ALA A 821 16.76 11.66 21.77
CA ALA A 821 15.46 11.94 22.37
C ALA A 821 15.50 11.93 23.90
N LEU A 822 16.36 11.10 24.51
CA LEU A 822 16.61 11.13 25.96
C LEU A 822 17.36 12.41 26.36
N ASN A 823 18.38 12.76 25.57
CA ASN A 823 19.24 13.93 25.81
C ASN A 823 18.63 15.26 25.34
N ARG A 824 17.37 15.27 24.89
CA ARG A 824 16.64 16.41 24.29
C ARG A 824 17.37 17.11 23.12
N ARG A 825 18.21 16.39 22.37
CA ARG A 825 19.02 16.89 21.24
C ARG A 825 18.32 16.83 19.88
N ILE A 826 17.00 16.61 19.80
CA ILE A 826 16.25 16.60 18.54
C ILE A 826 15.49 17.93 18.38
N PRO A 827 15.93 18.83 17.48
CA PRO A 827 15.30 20.14 17.29
C PRO A 827 13.82 20.02 16.91
N LEU A 828 13.04 20.99 17.37
CA LEU A 828 11.59 21.12 17.16
C LEU A 828 10.72 19.97 17.71
N LEU A 829 11.32 18.89 18.25
CA LEU A 829 10.62 17.74 18.84
C LEU A 829 10.76 17.66 20.37
N THR A 830 11.97 17.84 20.91
CA THR A 830 12.29 17.48 22.31
C THR A 830 12.63 18.65 23.22
N ASP A 831 12.64 19.86 22.68
CA ASP A 831 12.80 21.12 23.41
C ASP A 831 11.51 21.55 24.13
N VAL A 832 10.34 21.37 23.51
CA VAL A 832 9.01 21.60 24.13
C VAL A 832 8.09 20.39 23.91
N PRO A 833 7.05 20.18 24.76
CA PRO A 833 6.08 19.11 24.57
C PRO A 833 5.48 19.12 23.16
N THR A 834 5.77 18.07 22.40
CA THR A 834 5.42 17.95 20.98
C THR A 834 4.75 16.60 20.74
N ILE A 835 3.65 16.60 19.98
CA ILE A 835 2.92 15.38 19.61
C ILE A 835 3.13 15.08 18.12
N VAL A 836 3.44 13.81 17.81
CA VAL A 836 3.61 13.33 16.43
C VAL A 836 2.42 12.44 16.07
N PHE A 837 1.68 12.87 15.05
CA PHE A 837 0.54 12.16 14.48
C PHE A 837 0.94 11.38 13.21
N GLY A 838 0.17 10.33 12.93
CA GLY A 838 0.18 9.63 11.66
C GLY A 838 -1.24 9.33 11.20
N ALA A 839 -1.52 9.43 9.91
CA ALA A 839 -2.84 9.16 9.35
C ALA A 839 -2.77 8.44 7.99
N ASP A 840 -3.73 7.56 7.73
CA ASP A 840 -3.91 6.78 6.48
C ASP A 840 -5.40 6.53 6.22
N VAL A 841 -5.77 6.35 4.95
CA VAL A 841 -7.12 5.93 4.53
C VAL A 841 -7.03 4.69 3.64
N THR A 842 -7.56 3.58 4.14
CA THR A 842 -7.64 2.32 3.40
C THR A 842 -9.00 2.21 2.70
N HIS A 843 -9.02 2.40 1.38
CA HIS A 843 -10.16 2.14 0.50
C HIS A 843 -10.47 0.63 0.33
N PRO A 844 -11.70 0.26 -0.07
CA PRO A 844 -12.09 -1.11 -0.44
C PRO A 844 -11.51 -1.57 -1.80
N SER A 845 -11.52 -2.89 -2.04
CA SER A 845 -10.91 -3.51 -3.23
C SER A 845 -11.53 -3.01 -4.54
N PRO A 846 -10.80 -3.06 -5.67
CA PRO A 846 -11.39 -2.83 -6.99
C PRO A 846 -12.53 -3.83 -7.26
N GLY A 847 -13.74 -3.33 -7.50
CA GLY A 847 -14.95 -4.14 -7.73
C GLY A 847 -15.93 -4.20 -6.55
N GLU A 848 -15.47 -3.91 -5.33
CA GLU A 848 -16.36 -3.61 -4.19
C GLU A 848 -16.92 -2.19 -4.39
N ALA A 849 -18.24 -2.05 -4.48
CA ALA A 849 -18.93 -0.78 -4.80
C ALA A 849 -19.57 -0.08 -3.58
N THR A 850 -19.86 -0.83 -2.51
CA THR A 850 -20.62 -0.36 -1.34
C THR A 850 -19.81 -0.29 -0.06
N ALA A 851 -18.68 -1.00 0.03
CA ALA A 851 -17.86 -1.05 1.24
C ALA A 851 -17.28 0.34 1.59
N PRO A 852 -17.24 0.72 2.88
CA PRO A 852 -16.76 2.04 3.30
C PRO A 852 -15.24 2.19 3.13
N SER A 853 -14.75 3.43 3.11
CA SER A 853 -13.33 3.71 3.37
C SER A 853 -13.09 3.71 4.88
N ILE A 854 -11.89 3.35 5.31
CA ILE A 854 -11.53 3.37 6.74
C ILE A 854 -10.35 4.30 6.92
N ALA A 855 -10.56 5.35 7.71
CA ALA A 855 -9.51 6.22 8.19
C ALA A 855 -8.94 5.69 9.50
N ALA A 856 -7.63 5.86 9.69
CA ALA A 856 -6.97 5.64 10.97
C ALA A 856 -6.07 6.82 11.30
N VAL A 857 -6.06 7.22 12.57
CA VAL A 857 -5.18 8.27 13.10
C VAL A 857 -4.50 7.75 14.35
N VAL A 858 -3.17 7.80 14.34
CA VAL A 858 -2.32 7.52 15.50
C VAL A 858 -1.73 8.82 16.04
N ALA A 859 -1.43 8.84 17.34
CA ALA A 859 -0.56 9.86 17.92
C ALA A 859 0.39 9.26 18.96
N SER A 860 1.59 9.83 19.04
CA SER A 860 2.59 9.52 20.07
C SER A 860 2.04 9.81 21.47
N MET A 861 2.23 8.90 22.43
CA MET A 861 1.73 9.00 23.81
C MET A 861 2.84 9.20 24.86
N ASP A 862 4.11 9.20 24.45
CA ASP A 862 5.26 9.51 25.31
C ASP A 862 6.14 10.62 24.70
N TRP A 863 6.56 11.57 25.53
CA TRP A 863 7.47 12.67 25.19
C TRP A 863 8.53 12.77 26.29
N PRO A 864 9.82 13.01 25.98
CA PRO A 864 10.39 13.30 24.65
C PRO A 864 10.66 12.08 23.74
N GLN A 865 10.36 10.83 24.15
CA GLN A 865 10.86 9.65 23.41
C GLN A 865 10.09 9.26 22.14
N VAL A 866 8.78 9.56 22.04
CA VAL A 866 7.96 9.40 20.81
C VAL A 866 7.98 7.97 20.24
N THR A 867 7.75 6.98 21.12
CA THR A 867 7.82 5.53 20.81
C THR A 867 6.51 4.75 21.00
N LYS A 868 5.65 5.18 21.93
CA LYS A 868 4.32 4.59 22.18
C LYS A 868 3.28 5.34 21.37
N TYR A 869 2.33 4.64 20.74
CA TYR A 869 1.28 5.28 19.93
C TYR A 869 -0.11 4.72 20.25
N LYS A 870 -1.06 5.61 20.57
CA LYS A 870 -2.50 5.27 20.61
C LYS A 870 -3.09 5.45 19.21
N CYS A 871 -4.06 4.63 18.83
CA CYS A 871 -4.78 4.75 17.57
C CYS A 871 -6.28 4.94 17.81
N LEU A 872 -6.90 5.72 16.93
CA LEU A 872 -8.34 5.73 16.70
C LEU A 872 -8.60 5.41 15.22
N VAL A 873 -9.79 4.87 14.93
CA VAL A 873 -10.20 4.44 13.60
C VAL A 873 -11.65 4.87 13.37
N SER A 874 -11.99 5.22 12.13
CA SER A 874 -13.34 5.65 11.76
C SER A 874 -13.71 5.19 10.35
N SER A 875 -14.99 4.88 10.14
CA SER A 875 -15.54 4.51 8.84
C SER A 875 -16.13 5.74 8.15
N GLN A 876 -15.85 5.89 6.86
CA GLN A 876 -16.33 6.99 6.03
C GLN A 876 -16.78 6.52 4.63
N GLY A 877 -17.32 7.44 3.84
CA GLY A 877 -17.95 7.14 2.55
C GLY A 877 -17.07 6.34 1.57
N HIS A 878 -17.73 5.69 0.61
CA HIS A 878 -17.04 4.89 -0.41
C HIS A 878 -16.04 5.75 -1.20
N ARG A 879 -14.76 5.39 -1.13
CA ARG A 879 -13.62 6.10 -1.78
C ARG A 879 -13.47 7.58 -1.42
N VAL A 880 -14.01 8.01 -0.28
CA VAL A 880 -13.68 9.31 0.32
C VAL A 880 -12.27 9.22 0.91
N GLU A 881 -11.38 10.10 0.45
CA GLU A 881 -9.98 10.18 0.92
C GLU A 881 -9.80 11.17 2.07
N ILE A 882 -10.52 12.30 2.09
CA ILE A 882 -10.44 13.29 3.19
C ILE A 882 -10.95 12.66 4.49
N ILE A 883 -10.24 12.83 5.60
CA ILE A 883 -10.64 12.23 6.89
C ILE A 883 -11.70 13.09 7.58
N ASN A 884 -12.97 12.72 7.37
CA ASN A 884 -14.12 13.47 7.90
C ASN A 884 -14.17 13.50 9.44
N ASP A 885 -13.58 12.51 10.13
CA ASP A 885 -13.69 12.32 11.58
C ASP A 885 -12.43 12.75 12.36
N LEU A 886 -11.66 13.71 11.82
CA LEU A 886 -10.58 14.37 12.57
C LEU A 886 -11.13 15.24 13.71
N PHE A 887 -12.22 15.94 13.44
CA PHE A 887 -13.00 16.73 14.39
C PHE A 887 -14.47 16.67 14.01
N LYS A 888 -15.36 16.56 15.00
CA LYS A 888 -16.82 16.57 14.79
C LYS A 888 -17.53 17.28 15.94
N GLU A 889 -18.59 18.01 15.60
CA GLU A 889 -19.56 18.54 16.55
C GLU A 889 -20.90 17.87 16.31
N VAL A 890 -21.50 17.32 17.37
CA VAL A 890 -22.79 16.65 17.33
C VAL A 890 -23.72 17.36 18.30
N ARG A 891 -24.90 17.78 17.82
CA ARG A 891 -25.94 18.35 18.68
C ARG A 891 -26.70 17.22 19.38
N ASP A 892 -26.23 16.85 20.56
CA ASP A 892 -26.89 15.92 21.47
C ASP A 892 -28.14 16.59 22.07
N PRO A 893 -29.34 15.95 22.05
CA PRO A 893 -30.56 16.55 22.57
C PRO A 893 -30.53 16.93 24.05
N VAL A 894 -29.66 16.32 24.84
CA VAL A 894 -29.55 16.50 26.30
C VAL A 894 -28.28 17.26 26.68
N LYS A 895 -27.16 17.00 25.99
CA LYS A 895 -25.83 17.57 26.30
C LYS A 895 -25.45 18.79 25.46
N GLY A 896 -26.30 19.21 24.52
CA GLY A 896 -26.01 20.34 23.63
C GLY A 896 -24.94 19.99 22.60
N ILE A 897 -23.97 20.89 22.36
CA ILE A 897 -22.92 20.68 21.36
C ILE A 897 -21.81 19.80 21.93
N VAL A 898 -21.87 18.50 21.66
CA VAL A 898 -20.83 17.53 22.01
C VAL A 898 -19.73 17.58 20.96
N ARG A 899 -18.54 18.04 21.38
CA ARG A 899 -17.33 18.14 20.54
C ARG A 899 -16.47 16.88 20.70
N GLY A 900 -16.08 16.28 19.58
CA GLY A 900 -15.35 15.02 19.50
C GLY A 900 -14.46 14.93 18.25
N GLY A 901 -14.07 13.71 17.88
CA GLY A 901 -13.24 13.43 16.70
C GLY A 901 -11.80 13.06 17.07
N MET A 902 -11.11 12.39 16.14
CA MET A 902 -9.88 11.65 16.46
C MET A 902 -8.74 12.53 16.99
N ILE A 903 -8.61 13.79 16.53
CA ILE A 903 -7.57 14.70 17.02
C ILE A 903 -7.81 15.09 18.48
N ARG A 904 -9.06 15.46 18.83
CA ARG A 904 -9.44 15.88 20.18
C ARG A 904 -9.16 14.79 21.21
N GLU A 905 -9.60 13.56 20.93
CA GLU A 905 -9.43 12.40 21.81
C GLU A 905 -7.95 11.99 21.97
N LEU A 906 -7.13 12.15 20.93
CA LEU A 906 -5.69 11.87 21.00
C LEU A 906 -4.93 12.97 21.76
N LEU A 907 -5.34 14.24 21.66
CA LEU A 907 -4.79 15.34 22.48
C LEU A 907 -5.12 15.17 23.97
N ILE A 908 -6.36 14.77 24.31
CA ILE A 908 -6.76 14.40 25.68
C ILE A 908 -5.92 13.22 26.18
N SER A 909 -5.76 12.19 25.34
CA SER A 909 -4.94 11.01 25.67
C SER A 909 -3.47 11.38 25.93
N PHE A 910 -2.87 12.25 25.11
CA PHE A 910 -1.52 12.77 25.31
C PHE A 910 -1.37 13.51 26.64
N LYS A 911 -2.33 14.37 27.02
CA LYS A 911 -2.32 15.07 28.31
C LYS A 911 -2.46 14.10 29.49
N LYS A 912 -3.28 13.05 29.36
CA LYS A 912 -3.43 11.95 30.35
C LYS A 912 -2.13 11.12 30.50
N SER A 913 -1.42 10.85 29.40
CA SER A 913 -0.22 9.99 29.40
C SER A 913 1.10 10.72 29.70
N THR A 914 1.22 12.01 29.37
CA THR A 914 2.47 12.78 29.54
C THR A 914 2.43 13.83 30.65
N GLY A 915 1.24 14.20 31.14
CA GLY A 915 1.06 15.34 32.03
C GLY A 915 1.13 16.71 31.33
N HIS A 916 1.50 16.80 30.05
CA HIS A 916 1.67 18.06 29.31
C HIS A 916 0.61 18.27 28.22
N LYS A 917 0.30 19.53 27.89
CA LYS A 917 -0.39 19.87 26.63
C LYS A 917 0.69 20.03 25.55
N PRO A 918 0.52 19.51 24.32
CA PRO A 918 1.51 19.70 23.28
C PRO A 918 1.46 21.13 22.74
N HIS A 919 2.61 21.77 22.61
CA HIS A 919 2.75 23.14 22.08
C HIS A 919 3.01 23.12 20.56
N ARG A 920 3.36 21.95 20.02
CA ARG A 920 3.56 21.69 18.58
C ARG A 920 2.90 20.38 18.16
N ILE A 921 2.40 20.35 16.94
CA ILE A 921 1.82 19.20 16.25
C ILE A 921 2.63 18.94 14.99
N ILE A 922 3.13 17.70 14.83
CA ILE A 922 3.76 17.23 13.60
C ILE A 922 2.89 16.11 13.03
N PHE A 923 2.35 16.27 11.82
CA PHE A 923 1.33 15.40 11.27
C PHE A 923 1.80 14.74 9.96
N TYR A 924 1.93 13.42 9.93
CA TYR A 924 2.32 12.66 8.74
C TYR A 924 1.14 11.92 8.11
N ARG A 925 0.82 12.21 6.84
CA ARG A 925 -0.37 11.73 6.14
C ARG A 925 -0.01 10.85 4.93
N ASP A 926 -0.19 9.53 5.02
CA ASP A 926 -0.03 8.62 3.86
C ASP A 926 -1.24 8.74 2.90
N GLY A 927 -1.13 8.13 1.71
CA GLY A 927 -2.24 7.89 0.78
C GLY A 927 -2.59 9.04 -0.18
N VAL A 928 -2.45 10.30 0.23
CA VAL A 928 -2.94 11.49 -0.49
C VAL A 928 -2.20 11.73 -1.82
N SER A 929 -2.94 11.99 -2.90
CA SER A 929 -2.39 12.40 -4.19
C SER A 929 -2.27 13.92 -4.34
N GLU A 930 -1.36 14.37 -5.22
CA GLU A 930 -1.03 15.80 -5.43
C GLU A 930 -2.26 16.66 -5.74
N GLY A 931 -3.17 16.15 -6.60
CA GLY A 931 -4.44 16.80 -6.95
C GLY A 931 -5.47 16.87 -5.82
N GLN A 932 -5.13 16.45 -4.60
CA GLN A 932 -5.96 16.54 -3.40
C GLN A 932 -5.32 17.38 -2.29
N PHE A 933 -4.08 17.88 -2.48
CA PHE A 933 -3.35 18.63 -1.46
C PHE A 933 -4.13 19.84 -0.93
N SER A 934 -4.74 20.63 -1.82
CA SER A 934 -5.55 21.80 -1.43
C SER A 934 -6.81 21.42 -0.65
N GLN A 935 -7.41 20.24 -0.90
CA GLN A 935 -8.56 19.75 -0.13
C GLN A 935 -8.15 19.27 1.25
N VAL A 936 -7.05 18.51 1.35
CA VAL A 936 -6.48 18.06 2.63
C VAL A 936 -6.08 19.26 3.49
N LEU A 937 -5.45 20.27 2.90
CA LEU A 937 -5.04 21.47 3.63
C LEU A 937 -6.24 22.34 4.06
N LEU A 938 -7.30 22.41 3.24
CA LEU A 938 -8.54 23.13 3.59
C LEU A 938 -9.35 22.44 4.69
N TYR A 939 -9.46 21.10 4.68
CA TYR A 939 -10.35 20.36 5.59
C TYR A 939 -9.61 19.69 6.76
N GLU A 940 -8.46 19.04 6.55
CA GLU A 940 -7.80 18.27 7.62
C GLU A 940 -7.04 19.18 8.60
N VAL A 941 -6.41 20.27 8.14
CA VAL A 941 -5.74 21.24 9.03
C VAL A 941 -6.75 22.13 9.78
N ASP A 942 -7.86 22.52 9.14
CA ASP A 942 -8.99 23.17 9.82
C ASP A 942 -9.61 22.28 10.90
N ALA A 943 -9.78 20.98 10.65
CA ALA A 943 -10.23 20.04 11.66
C ALA A 943 -9.26 19.92 12.85
N ILE A 944 -7.93 19.93 12.61
CA ILE A 944 -6.92 19.98 13.68
C ILE A 944 -7.04 21.29 14.48
N ARG A 945 -7.24 22.44 13.81
CA ARG A 945 -7.45 23.74 14.47
C ARG A 945 -8.67 23.75 15.37
N LYS A 946 -9.82 23.30 14.85
CA LYS A 946 -11.08 23.20 15.60
C LYS A 946 -10.98 22.22 16.77
N ALA A 947 -10.30 21.09 16.59
CA ALA A 947 -10.02 20.17 17.68
C ALA A 947 -9.18 20.81 18.80
N CYS A 948 -8.20 21.66 18.47
CA CYS A 948 -7.44 22.41 19.48
C CYS A 948 -8.34 23.45 20.19
N ALA A 949 -8.95 24.37 19.46
CA ALA A 949 -9.81 25.42 20.04
C ALA A 949 -11.00 24.86 20.84
N SER A 950 -11.46 23.63 20.54
CA SER A 950 -12.50 22.95 21.31
C SER A 950 -12.09 22.52 22.72
N LEU A 951 -10.79 22.39 23.00
CA LEU A 951 -10.26 21.91 24.28
C LEU A 951 -10.02 23.04 25.28
N GLU A 952 -9.65 24.21 24.79
CA GLU A 952 -9.27 25.39 25.55
C GLU A 952 -9.31 26.61 24.61
N GLU A 953 -9.87 27.72 25.08
CA GLU A 953 -9.93 28.95 24.31
C GLU A 953 -8.52 29.52 24.08
N GLY A 954 -8.23 29.96 22.86
CA GLY A 954 -6.90 30.44 22.47
C GLY A 954 -5.81 29.36 22.32
N TYR A 955 -6.08 28.08 22.62
CA TYR A 955 -5.09 27.00 22.47
C TYR A 955 -4.81 26.70 20.98
N LEU A 956 -3.72 27.31 20.48
CA LEU A 956 -3.31 27.31 19.08
C LEU A 956 -1.87 26.76 18.93
N PRO A 957 -1.63 25.44 19.12
CA PRO A 957 -0.31 24.85 18.94
C PRO A 957 0.16 24.94 17.49
N LYS A 958 1.47 25.09 17.27
CA LYS A 958 2.05 25.24 15.93
C LYS A 958 2.00 23.93 15.14
N ILE A 959 1.54 23.96 13.90
CA ILE A 959 1.35 22.77 13.06
C ILE A 959 2.42 22.66 11.97
N THR A 960 2.96 21.45 11.77
CA THR A 960 3.62 21.02 10.54
C THR A 960 2.84 19.85 9.95
N PHE A 961 2.42 19.94 8.69
CA PHE A 961 1.65 18.90 8.00
C PHE A 961 2.43 18.39 6.79
N VAL A 962 2.73 17.09 6.78
CA VAL A 962 3.59 16.44 5.78
C VAL A 962 2.85 15.27 5.16
N VAL A 963 2.54 15.34 3.86
CA VAL A 963 2.08 14.18 3.10
C VAL A 963 3.25 13.24 2.85
N VAL A 964 2.99 11.94 2.97
CA VAL A 964 3.91 10.84 2.70
C VAL A 964 3.36 10.04 1.53
N GLN A 965 4.18 9.79 0.52
CA GLN A 965 3.80 9.04 -0.67
C GLN A 965 4.78 7.90 -0.91
N LYS A 966 4.35 6.68 -0.58
CA LYS A 966 5.10 5.42 -0.83
C LYS A 966 4.78 4.79 -2.19
N ARG A 967 3.72 5.26 -2.87
CA ARG A 967 3.13 4.63 -4.08
C ARG A 967 3.29 5.53 -5.32
N HIS A 968 4.53 5.83 -5.67
CA HIS A 968 4.95 6.68 -6.80
C HIS A 968 5.95 5.93 -7.71
N HIS A 969 6.35 6.55 -8.82
CA HIS A 969 7.13 5.91 -9.88
C HIS A 969 8.62 6.27 -9.89
N THR A 970 9.04 7.29 -9.14
CA THR A 970 10.46 7.64 -8.86
C THR A 970 11.24 6.44 -8.30
N ARG A 971 12.38 6.13 -8.91
CA ARG A 971 13.40 5.17 -8.45
C ARG A 971 14.74 5.90 -8.47
N LEU A 972 15.58 5.57 -7.50
CA LEU A 972 16.94 6.08 -7.40
C LEU A 972 17.91 4.89 -7.45
N PHE A 973 18.94 5.02 -8.28
CA PHE A 973 19.98 4.04 -8.51
C PHE A 973 21.35 4.62 -8.08
N PRO A 974 22.29 3.81 -7.58
CA PRO A 974 23.64 4.28 -7.30
C PRO A 974 24.32 4.75 -8.61
N GLU A 975 25.14 5.81 -8.57
CA GLU A 975 25.91 6.20 -9.76
C GLU A 975 26.82 5.05 -10.24
N ASN A 976 27.40 4.30 -9.29
CA ASN A 976 28.20 3.12 -9.58
C ASN A 976 27.72 1.89 -8.78
N HIS A 977 27.04 0.96 -9.47
CA HIS A 977 26.56 -0.33 -8.91
C HIS A 977 27.66 -1.24 -8.35
N ARG A 978 28.95 -0.96 -8.63
CA ARG A 978 30.09 -1.71 -8.09
C ARG A 978 30.65 -1.10 -6.79
N SER A 979 30.20 0.11 -6.41
CA SER A 979 30.73 0.87 -5.29
C SER A 979 30.08 0.46 -3.97
N ARG A 980 30.75 -0.41 -3.20
CA ARG A 980 30.26 -0.94 -1.91
C ARG A 980 30.00 0.13 -0.84
N ASP A 981 30.57 1.31 -1.02
CA ASP A 981 30.38 2.51 -0.18
C ASP A 981 29.14 3.33 -0.58
N GLN A 982 28.50 3.04 -1.72
CA GLN A 982 27.27 3.68 -2.20
C GLN A 982 26.07 2.73 -2.27
N THR A 983 26.32 1.41 -2.21
CA THR A 983 25.30 0.36 -2.33
C THR A 983 25.13 -0.48 -1.07
N ASP A 984 23.90 -0.87 -0.76
CA ASP A 984 23.64 -1.97 0.18
C ASP A 984 23.88 -3.37 -0.45
N ARG A 985 23.67 -4.43 0.34
CA ARG A 985 23.89 -5.84 -0.08
C ARG A 985 23.03 -6.32 -1.26
N SER A 986 21.99 -5.57 -1.64
CA SER A 986 21.12 -5.86 -2.77
C SER A 986 21.45 -5.05 -4.04
N GLY A 987 22.42 -4.13 -3.95
CA GLY A 987 22.77 -3.18 -5.02
C GLY A 987 21.92 -1.89 -4.98
N ASN A 988 21.08 -1.70 -3.96
CA ASN A 988 20.29 -0.48 -3.81
C ASN A 988 21.10 0.66 -3.20
N ILE A 989 20.67 1.90 -3.44
CA ILE A 989 21.16 3.07 -2.70
C ILE A 989 21.05 2.87 -1.19
N LEU A 990 21.99 3.46 -0.43
CA LEU A 990 22.04 3.28 1.02
C LEU A 990 20.80 3.83 1.74
N PRO A 991 20.36 3.21 2.85
CA PRO A 991 19.43 3.84 3.77
C PRO A 991 20.01 5.17 4.29
N GLY A 992 19.14 6.18 4.40
CA GLY A 992 19.53 7.56 4.71
C GLY A 992 19.78 8.42 3.48
N THR A 993 19.77 7.84 2.26
CA THR A 993 19.85 8.63 1.02
C THR A 993 18.63 9.54 0.89
N VAL A 994 18.85 10.86 0.94
CA VAL A 994 17.88 11.91 0.71
C VAL A 994 18.20 12.67 -0.59
N VAL A 995 17.16 13.05 -1.32
CA VAL A 995 17.19 13.90 -2.51
C VAL A 995 16.12 14.98 -2.33
N ASP A 996 16.56 16.24 -2.32
CA ASP A 996 15.72 17.44 -2.21
C ASP A 996 16.06 18.48 -3.31
N THR A 997 16.70 18.01 -4.38
CA THR A 997 17.17 18.79 -5.54
C THR A 997 16.72 18.14 -6.85
N THR A 998 16.84 18.88 -7.96
CA THR A 998 16.79 18.39 -9.36
C THR A 998 15.43 17.81 -9.80
N ILE A 999 15.04 16.66 -9.24
CA ILE A 999 13.78 15.94 -9.54
C ILE A 999 12.62 16.31 -8.59
N CYS A 1000 12.89 17.16 -7.60
CA CYS A 1000 11.91 17.71 -6.66
C CYS A 1000 11.14 18.89 -7.27
N HIS A 1001 10.09 19.35 -6.59
CA HIS A 1001 9.21 20.41 -7.07
C HIS A 1001 9.96 21.75 -7.23
N PRO A 1002 9.68 22.57 -8.27
CA PRO A 1002 10.38 23.83 -8.51
C PRO A 1002 10.48 24.74 -7.26
N SER A 1003 9.37 24.95 -6.56
CA SER A 1003 9.22 25.98 -5.51
C SER A 1003 8.76 25.47 -4.13
N GLU A 1004 8.16 24.27 -4.06
CA GLU A 1004 7.50 23.76 -2.84
C GLU A 1004 8.46 22.93 -1.97
N PHE A 1005 8.10 22.69 -0.72
CA PHE A 1005 8.95 21.95 0.22
C PHE A 1005 8.70 20.43 0.15
N ASP A 1006 9.32 19.77 -0.84
CA ASP A 1006 9.33 18.31 -1.00
C ASP A 1006 10.73 17.69 -0.92
N PHE A 1007 10.81 16.40 -0.57
CA PHE A 1007 12.02 15.59 -0.65
C PHE A 1007 11.73 14.09 -0.76
N TYR A 1008 12.63 13.34 -1.40
CA TYR A 1008 12.64 11.88 -1.42
C TYR A 1008 13.61 11.33 -0.37
N LEU A 1009 13.19 10.36 0.45
CA LEU A 1009 14.03 9.70 1.45
C LEU A 1009 13.99 8.17 1.30
N CYS A 1010 15.11 7.56 0.95
CA CYS A 1010 15.30 6.12 1.07
C CYS A 1010 15.73 5.78 2.50
N SER A 1011 14.78 5.68 3.43
CA SER A 1011 15.06 5.41 4.85
C SER A 1011 15.52 3.98 5.15
N HIS A 1012 15.36 3.03 4.21
CA HIS A 1012 15.49 1.59 4.43
C HIS A 1012 16.45 0.94 3.44
N SER A 1013 17.14 -0.14 3.85
CA SER A 1013 17.92 -0.99 2.96
C SER A 1013 17.03 -1.95 2.19
N GLY A 1014 17.30 -2.13 0.90
CA GLY A 1014 16.68 -3.11 0.03
C GLY A 1014 16.96 -4.56 0.49
N ILE A 1015 15.93 -5.39 0.46
CA ILE A 1015 16.03 -6.84 0.72
C ILE A 1015 15.93 -7.61 -0.61
N GLN A 1016 15.05 -7.16 -1.50
CA GLN A 1016 14.80 -7.74 -2.82
C GLN A 1016 14.26 -6.64 -3.75
N GLY A 1017 14.61 -6.71 -5.03
CA GLY A 1017 14.17 -5.77 -6.04
C GLY A 1017 14.87 -4.41 -5.95
N THR A 1018 14.21 -3.36 -6.46
CA THR A 1018 14.65 -1.97 -6.36
C THR A 1018 13.84 -1.24 -5.27
N SER A 1019 14.53 -0.56 -4.37
CA SER A 1019 13.96 0.23 -3.28
C SER A 1019 13.07 1.37 -3.79
N ARG A 1020 12.11 1.79 -2.96
CA ARG A 1020 11.24 2.93 -3.23
C ARG A 1020 11.51 4.02 -2.18
N PRO A 1021 12.24 5.10 -2.52
CA PRO A 1021 12.44 6.21 -1.59
C PRO A 1021 11.10 6.92 -1.37
N ALA A 1022 10.61 6.98 -0.14
CA ALA A 1022 9.33 7.62 0.12
C ALA A 1022 9.42 9.13 -0.16
N HIS A 1023 8.43 9.65 -0.87
CA HIS A 1023 8.30 11.07 -1.16
C HIS A 1023 7.57 11.75 0.01
N TYR A 1024 8.13 12.85 0.51
CA TYR A 1024 7.59 13.65 1.58
C TYR A 1024 7.34 15.07 1.05
N HIS A 1025 6.15 15.60 1.26
CA HIS A 1025 5.76 16.92 0.77
C HIS A 1025 5.08 17.69 1.89
N VAL A 1026 5.65 18.83 2.29
CA VAL A 1026 5.13 19.65 3.39
C VAL A 1026 4.02 20.55 2.86
N LEU A 1027 2.78 20.33 3.30
CA LEU A 1027 1.64 21.16 2.90
C LEU A 1027 1.46 22.39 3.78
N PHE A 1028 1.97 22.35 5.01
CA PHE A 1028 1.84 23.43 5.98
C PHE A 1028 2.98 23.38 6.98
N ASP A 1029 3.56 24.54 7.33
CA ASP A 1029 4.52 24.61 8.45
C ASP A 1029 4.52 25.98 9.14
N GLU A 1030 4.26 25.97 10.44
CA GLU A 1030 4.43 27.10 11.36
C GLU A 1030 5.60 26.91 12.33
N ASN A 1031 6.15 25.70 12.41
CA ASN A 1031 7.27 25.39 13.31
C ASN A 1031 8.60 25.93 12.77
N GLY A 1032 8.71 26.16 11.46
CA GLY A 1032 9.89 26.74 10.84
C GLY A 1032 10.99 25.70 10.65
N PHE A 1033 10.63 24.51 10.19
CA PHE A 1033 11.58 23.44 9.90
C PHE A 1033 12.50 23.84 8.75
N SER A 1034 13.81 23.83 9.01
CA SER A 1034 14.79 23.75 7.93
C SER A 1034 14.72 22.37 7.24
N ALA A 1035 15.20 22.30 6.00
CA ALA A 1035 15.28 21.06 5.25
C ALA A 1035 16.01 19.95 6.04
N ASP A 1036 17.18 20.25 6.61
CA ASP A 1036 17.93 19.28 7.43
C ASP A 1036 17.20 18.86 8.71
N ALA A 1037 16.52 19.78 9.39
CA ALA A 1037 15.81 19.47 10.64
C ALA A 1037 14.67 18.46 10.37
N LEU A 1038 13.86 18.69 9.32
CA LEU A 1038 12.76 17.80 8.98
C LEU A 1038 13.26 16.47 8.40
N GLN A 1039 14.19 16.50 7.44
CA GLN A 1039 14.74 15.29 6.82
C GLN A 1039 15.40 14.37 7.86
N THR A 1040 16.18 14.95 8.79
CA THR A 1040 16.83 14.21 9.89
C THR A 1040 15.80 13.68 10.88
N LEU A 1041 14.78 14.47 11.26
CA LEU A 1041 13.68 14.01 12.12
C LEU A 1041 12.91 12.84 11.49
N THR A 1042 12.49 12.96 10.24
CA THR A 1042 11.78 11.92 9.50
C THR A 1042 12.61 10.65 9.39
N TYR A 1043 13.92 10.75 9.10
CA TYR A 1043 14.80 9.59 9.03
C TYR A 1043 15.06 8.95 10.39
N ASN A 1044 15.31 9.74 11.44
CA ASN A 1044 15.53 9.22 12.79
C ASN A 1044 14.30 8.49 13.32
N LEU A 1045 13.11 9.03 13.08
CA LEU A 1045 11.85 8.36 13.42
C LEU A 1045 11.70 7.00 12.71
N CYS A 1046 12.23 6.78 11.50
CA CYS A 1046 12.18 5.45 10.85
C CYS A 1046 12.84 4.31 11.64
N TYR A 1047 13.61 4.61 12.69
CA TYR A 1047 14.20 3.62 13.60
C TYR A 1047 13.32 3.27 14.83
N THR A 1048 12.25 4.03 15.11
CA THR A 1048 11.35 3.76 16.26
C THR A 1048 10.20 2.79 15.98
N TYR A 1049 10.24 2.08 14.85
CA TYR A 1049 9.21 1.09 14.48
C TYR A 1049 9.34 -0.18 15.32
N ALA A 1050 8.43 -0.36 16.28
CA ALA A 1050 8.56 -1.35 17.34
C ALA A 1050 8.62 -2.82 16.87
N ARG A 1051 8.18 -3.14 15.65
CA ARG A 1051 7.93 -4.53 15.22
C ARG A 1051 9.15 -5.27 14.65
N CYS A 1052 10.31 -4.61 14.49
CA CYS A 1052 11.56 -5.22 14.02
C CYS A 1052 12.79 -4.33 14.29
N THR A 1053 13.99 -4.90 14.33
CA THR A 1053 15.26 -4.17 14.45
C THR A 1053 15.79 -3.65 13.10
N ARG A 1054 14.96 -2.90 12.38
CA ARG A 1054 15.27 -2.34 11.04
C ARG A 1054 14.64 -0.97 10.87
N SER A 1055 15.32 -0.08 10.14
CA SER A 1055 14.73 1.15 9.66
C SER A 1055 13.65 0.85 8.63
N VAL A 1056 12.47 1.43 8.79
CA VAL A 1056 11.31 1.21 7.90
C VAL A 1056 11.21 2.23 6.78
N SER A 1057 10.59 1.80 5.68
CA SER A 1057 10.47 2.55 4.41
C SER A 1057 9.59 3.81 4.42
N ILE A 1058 8.87 4.07 5.51
CA ILE A 1058 8.11 5.29 5.79
C ILE A 1058 8.16 5.55 7.29
N VAL A 1059 7.92 6.79 7.71
CA VAL A 1059 7.92 7.21 9.12
C VAL A 1059 6.90 6.39 9.95
N PRO A 1060 7.22 5.91 11.17
CA PRO A 1060 6.38 4.95 11.88
C PRO A 1060 4.95 5.39 12.16
N PRO A 1061 4.63 6.65 12.54
CA PRO A 1061 3.25 7.12 12.64
C PRO A 1061 2.39 6.78 11.41
N ALA A 1062 2.84 7.11 10.20
CA ALA A 1062 2.14 6.75 8.96
C ALA A 1062 2.01 5.23 8.79
N TYR A 1063 3.08 4.48 9.10
CA TYR A 1063 3.07 3.01 9.07
C TYR A 1063 2.05 2.42 10.06
N TYR A 1064 1.96 2.96 11.27
CA TYR A 1064 1.04 2.52 12.31
C TYR A 1064 -0.42 2.83 11.94
N ALA A 1065 -0.70 3.99 11.36
CA ALA A 1065 -2.02 4.32 10.81
C ALA A 1065 -2.45 3.30 9.74
N HIS A 1066 -1.60 3.01 8.76
CA HIS A 1066 -1.90 1.99 7.74
C HIS A 1066 -2.10 0.58 8.35
N LEU A 1067 -1.37 0.22 9.42
CA LEU A 1067 -1.62 -1.05 10.14
C LEU A 1067 -2.98 -1.06 10.83
N ALA A 1068 -3.41 0.07 11.39
CA ALA A 1068 -4.68 0.18 12.10
C ALA A 1068 -5.89 0.29 11.16
N ALA A 1069 -5.78 1.01 10.04
CA ALA A 1069 -6.81 1.04 9.00
C ALA A 1069 -7.02 -0.36 8.39
N PHE A 1070 -5.92 -1.09 8.14
CA PHE A 1070 -5.97 -2.48 7.70
C PHE A 1070 -6.50 -3.43 8.79
N ARG A 1071 -6.20 -3.18 10.08
CA ARG A 1071 -6.79 -3.94 11.20
C ARG A 1071 -8.30 -3.74 11.28
N ALA A 1072 -8.77 -2.50 11.20
CA ALA A 1072 -10.18 -2.17 11.33
C ALA A 1072 -11.03 -2.67 10.14
N ARG A 1073 -10.41 -2.92 8.97
CA ARG A 1073 -11.09 -3.61 7.84
C ARG A 1073 -11.67 -4.96 8.25
N TYR A 1074 -10.91 -5.75 9.01
CA TYR A 1074 -11.36 -7.05 9.53
C TYR A 1074 -12.57 -6.97 10.47
N TYR A 1075 -12.83 -5.82 11.10
CA TYR A 1075 -13.99 -5.64 11.96
C TYR A 1075 -15.31 -5.47 11.18
N ILE A 1076 -15.27 -5.41 9.84
CA ILE A 1076 -16.45 -5.30 8.95
C ILE A 1076 -16.62 -6.52 8.04
N GLU A 1077 -15.57 -7.30 7.75
CA GLU A 1077 -15.59 -8.36 6.73
C GLU A 1077 -16.64 -9.46 7.00
N ASP A 1078 -16.80 -9.88 8.26
CA ASP A 1078 -17.74 -10.94 8.68
C ASP A 1078 -19.21 -10.59 8.43
N ASP A 1079 -19.57 -9.31 8.34
CA ASP A 1079 -20.97 -8.88 8.18
C ASP A 1079 -21.35 -8.59 6.70
N ILE A 1080 -20.43 -8.82 5.76
CA ILE A 1080 -20.61 -8.55 4.31
C ILE A 1080 -20.87 -9.84 3.53
N SER A 1081 -20.49 -11.02 4.05
CA SER A 1081 -20.77 -12.32 3.41
C SER A 1081 -22.28 -12.53 3.16
N ASP A 1082 -23.09 -12.15 4.14
CA ASP A 1082 -24.49 -12.56 4.23
C ASP A 1082 -25.44 -11.65 3.44
N GLN A 1083 -24.98 -10.46 3.06
CA GLN A 1083 -25.72 -9.53 2.18
C GLN A 1083 -25.28 -9.60 0.71
N GLY A 1084 -24.51 -10.63 0.33
CA GLY A 1084 -23.97 -10.84 -1.02
C GLY A 1084 -24.99 -11.20 -2.12
N SER A 1085 -26.28 -10.88 -1.97
CA SER A 1085 -27.34 -11.25 -2.92
C SER A 1085 -28.50 -10.24 -3.03
N SER A 1086 -28.23 -9.08 -3.62
CA SER A 1086 -29.27 -8.20 -4.18
C SER A 1086 -28.93 -7.80 -5.63
N THR A 1087 -29.96 -7.55 -6.45
CA THR A 1087 -29.82 -7.47 -7.91
C THR A 1087 -29.36 -6.09 -8.39
N GLY A 1088 -28.32 -6.07 -9.22
CA GLY A 1088 -27.78 -4.85 -9.80
C GLY A 1088 -28.71 -4.21 -10.82
N THR A 1089 -29.54 -3.27 -10.38
CA THR A 1089 -30.21 -2.28 -11.23
C THR A 1089 -29.49 -0.93 -11.13
N SER A 1090 -29.29 -0.28 -12.28
CA SER A 1090 -28.54 0.98 -12.36
C SER A 1090 -29.42 2.16 -11.98
N ARG A 1091 -29.69 2.35 -10.68
CA ARG A 1091 -30.29 3.60 -10.17
C ARG A 1091 -29.21 4.67 -10.00
N THR A 1092 -29.60 5.93 -10.18
CA THR A 1092 -28.75 7.11 -10.01
C THR A 1092 -28.22 7.18 -8.57
N TYR A 1093 -26.94 7.55 -8.43
CA TYR A 1093 -26.29 7.72 -7.13
C TYR A 1093 -26.71 9.05 -6.48
N ASP A 1094 -27.92 9.08 -5.92
CA ASP A 1094 -28.35 10.17 -5.05
C ASP A 1094 -29.28 9.67 -3.93
N GLN A 1095 -28.68 9.00 -2.94
CA GLN A 1095 -29.17 8.87 -1.57
C GLN A 1095 -28.08 8.28 -0.68
N SER A 1096 -27.96 8.77 0.55
CA SER A 1096 -26.90 8.36 1.49
C SER A 1096 -27.18 7.00 2.11
N VAL A 1097 -26.55 5.94 1.59
CA VAL A 1097 -26.43 4.67 2.33
C VAL A 1097 -25.71 4.97 3.65
N PRO A 1098 -26.31 4.66 4.82
CA PRO A 1098 -25.72 5.00 6.11
C PRO A 1098 -24.38 4.29 6.28
N VAL A 1099 -23.32 5.06 6.55
CA VAL A 1099 -21.98 4.52 6.74
C VAL A 1099 -21.96 3.65 8.00
N LYS A 1100 -21.81 2.33 7.81
CA LYS A 1100 -21.73 1.37 8.91
C LYS A 1100 -20.59 1.75 9.86
N GLN A 1101 -20.92 2.01 11.12
CA GLN A 1101 -19.95 2.36 12.16
C GLN A 1101 -19.06 1.15 12.48
N LEU A 1102 -17.80 1.43 12.84
CA LEU A 1102 -16.89 0.43 13.36
C LEU A 1102 -17.28 0.06 14.82
N PRO A 1103 -17.17 -1.22 15.21
CA PRO A 1103 -17.31 -1.60 16.63
C PRO A 1103 -16.21 -0.95 17.47
N CYS A 1104 -16.56 -0.55 18.70
CA CYS A 1104 -15.62 0.11 19.60
C CYS A 1104 -14.59 -0.89 20.16
N ILE A 1105 -13.31 -0.53 20.07
CA ILE A 1105 -12.20 -1.28 20.67
C ILE A 1105 -12.21 -1.03 22.19
N LYS A 1106 -12.11 -2.09 23.01
CA LYS A 1106 -12.14 -1.98 24.48
C LYS A 1106 -10.99 -1.08 24.98
N GLU A 1107 -11.25 -0.23 25.98
CA GLU A 1107 -10.26 0.77 26.46
C GLU A 1107 -8.93 0.13 26.89
N ASN A 1108 -8.98 -1.03 27.55
CA ASN A 1108 -7.79 -1.75 28.01
C ASN A 1108 -6.88 -2.25 26.86
N VAL A 1109 -7.44 -2.43 25.65
CA VAL A 1109 -6.72 -2.73 24.40
C VAL A 1109 -6.39 -1.46 23.61
N GLN A 1110 -7.31 -0.51 23.52
CA GLN A 1110 -7.22 0.72 22.72
C GLN A 1110 -6.04 1.62 23.16
N GLN A 1111 -5.70 1.61 24.45
CA GLN A 1111 -4.56 2.37 25.00
C GLN A 1111 -3.18 1.87 24.53
N TYR A 1112 -3.09 0.68 23.92
CA TYR A 1112 -1.83 0.06 23.51
C TYR A 1112 -1.71 -0.10 21.98
N MET A 1113 -0.55 -0.58 21.51
CA MET A 1113 -0.26 -0.74 20.08
C MET A 1113 -0.81 -2.07 19.52
N PHE A 1114 -2.08 -2.39 19.80
CA PHE A 1114 -2.76 -3.66 19.48
C PHE A 1114 -2.67 -4.06 17.99
N TYR A 1115 -2.58 -3.07 17.10
CA TYR A 1115 -2.44 -3.18 15.65
C TYR A 1115 -1.08 -3.77 15.18
N CYS A 1116 -0.10 -3.95 16.08
CA CYS A 1116 1.20 -4.57 15.80
C CYS A 1116 1.17 -6.11 15.58
#